data_AF-A0AAV9WP40-F1
#
_entry.id   AF-A0AAV9WP40-F1
#
_cell.length_a   1.000
_cell.length_b   1.000
_cell.length_c   1.000
_cell.angle_alpha   90.00
_cell.angle_beta   90.00
_cell.angle_gamma   90.00
#
_symmetry.space_group_name_H-M   'P 1'
#
loop_
_entity.id
_entity.type
_entity.pdbx_description
1 polymer ?
#
loop_
_entity_poly.entity_id
_entity_poly.type
_entity_poly.pdbx_seq_one_letter_code
_entity_poly.pdbx_strand_id
1 'polypeptide(L)'
;MSTINTQPLPPQPSLSQRDSTSPNHRFGRRFFSKWKAIVSYIPINKGKDKSTSFWKSSTKPSVFPKRLSTQSGSSASSDRGPVHIEYSKPLKIEKPTVTSIGNMLPHSEDTGEPVVRGEGKHEIPFVDLLTWLFGNSEYDHNKTVFVDALHPERSLTAFDVEAQVKSLIGGLRSIGVKPGDAVCIHSFNDIMYPILFLAIIGCGAAFVGTNPGYTAFELEHHFKISGTKFIFVQPSLFKNVNEAAQRTSIPSTRIFAFDTEGQILKEEDGLRSFKELLEHEKEDWIKFDDEKSAKTTLMGLFASSGTTGLPKVIAISHYAWVAGSVVLREPLLRPYEVKRLMCLPSFHGFAAPLTIGVPLRLGQTTYILPRFDLGAFVNAAAKFEINETAVAPPVLQGFLKSPPETQNKLKTIKRVWCGGAPLNVKLQTEARSCFDKDAEIVNIWGMTEIGITVGMKYDDIDRTGAASKLLANTEARIVDDSGVNITHTGEQGEVQIRTPQCCSGYWGNPKATSELILPDGWVRTGDVAYFKDGKLYIMDRKKEMIKVRGWQVAPAELEAILITHPCIKDAAVIGIKVGAEDDEHEVPRAYVVPVEAGGITETEVKEFVLSKLSKYKALDGGVYFVEAIPKSPAGKILKKIIRAEWLSKGEQKPMA
;
A
#
# COMPACT_ATOMS: atom_id res chain seq x y z
N MET A 1 6.71 59.40 21.55
CA MET A 1 7.10 59.51 20.13
C MET A 1 7.66 58.16 19.73
N SER A 2 7.12 57.35 18.82
CA SER A 2 6.09 57.50 17.79
C SER A 2 5.32 56.17 17.66
N THR A 3 4.01 56.29 17.54
CA THR A 3 3.05 55.23 17.21
C THR A 3 2.99 55.04 15.69
N ILE A 4 2.96 53.80 15.19
CA ILE A 4 2.47 53.49 13.84
C ILE A 4 1.51 52.29 13.93
N ASN A 5 0.34 52.53 13.35
CA ASN A 5 -0.88 51.72 13.32
C ASN A 5 -0.73 50.38 12.59
N THR A 6 -1.34 49.35 13.16
CA THR A 6 -1.75 48.12 12.45
C THR A 6 -3.16 48.31 11.89
N GLN A 7 -3.33 48.27 10.56
CA GLN A 7 -4.64 48.15 9.92
C GLN A 7 -5.08 46.68 9.86
N PRO A 8 -6.36 46.35 10.11
CA PRO A 8 -6.92 45.02 9.85
C PRO A 8 -7.33 44.85 8.37
N LEU A 9 -7.16 43.61 7.87
CA LEU A 9 -7.59 43.18 6.53
C LEU A 9 -9.13 43.17 6.39
N PRO A 10 -9.67 43.45 5.18
CA PRO A 10 -11.12 43.50 4.95
C PRO A 10 -11.76 42.09 4.89
N PRO A 11 -13.04 41.95 5.27
CA PRO A 11 -13.75 40.66 5.27
C PRO A 11 -14.14 40.22 3.86
N GLN A 12 -14.05 38.91 3.58
CA GLN A 12 -14.57 38.33 2.33
C GLN A 12 -16.12 38.29 2.32
N PRO A 13 -16.76 38.51 1.16
CA PRO A 13 -18.21 38.66 1.08
C PRO A 13 -18.95 37.32 1.15
N SER A 14 -20.02 37.32 1.96
CA SER A 14 -21.05 36.28 2.06
C SER A 14 -21.94 36.26 0.81
N LEU A 15 -22.16 35.08 0.23
CA LEU A 15 -23.15 34.88 -0.83
C LEU A 15 -24.51 34.51 -0.22
N SER A 16 -25.45 35.46 -0.27
CA SER A 16 -26.88 35.16 -0.18
C SER A 16 -27.65 35.94 -1.25
N GLN A 17 -28.44 35.17 -2.02
CA GLN A 17 -29.64 35.54 -2.78
C GLN A 17 -29.52 36.54 -3.94
N ARG A 18 -29.77 36.04 -5.16
CA ARG A 18 -30.71 36.68 -6.10
C ARG A 18 -31.53 35.65 -6.86
N ASP A 19 -32.79 36.02 -7.02
CA ASP A 19 -33.93 35.27 -7.50
C ASP A 19 -33.98 34.98 -9.01
N SER A 20 -34.72 33.91 -9.29
CA SER A 20 -35.69 33.70 -10.37
C SER A 20 -35.35 34.13 -11.80
N THR A 21 -35.25 33.14 -12.69
CA THR A 21 -36.15 33.01 -13.85
C THR A 21 -36.14 31.56 -14.33
N SER A 22 -37.32 30.94 -14.39
CA SER A 22 -37.53 29.68 -15.13
C SER A 22 -37.84 29.99 -16.61
N PRO A 23 -37.69 29.01 -17.52
CA PRO A 23 -38.92 28.34 -17.96
C PRO A 23 -38.83 26.80 -18.03
N ASN A 24 -39.96 26.21 -17.65
CA ASN A 24 -40.44 24.85 -17.84
C ASN A 24 -39.91 24.09 -19.07
N HIS A 25 -39.56 22.82 -18.86
CA HIS A 25 -40.10 21.71 -19.66
C HIS A 25 -40.26 20.43 -18.83
N ARG A 26 -41.52 20.00 -18.69
CA ARG A 26 -41.94 18.68 -18.18
C ARG A 26 -41.67 17.60 -19.25
N PHE A 27 -41.11 16.46 -18.86
CA PHE A 27 -41.39 15.07 -19.32
C PHE A 27 -40.40 14.17 -18.53
N GLY A 28 -40.72 13.02 -17.94
CA GLY A 28 -41.93 12.21 -17.82
C GLY A 28 -41.53 10.95 -17.05
N ARG A 29 -42.32 10.57 -16.05
CA ARG A 29 -42.22 9.30 -15.30
C ARG A 29 -42.33 8.12 -16.27
N ARG A 30 -41.24 7.39 -16.55
CA ARG A 30 -41.26 6.03 -17.13
C ARG A 30 -39.86 5.38 -17.14
N PHE A 31 -39.30 5.06 -15.98
CA PHE A 31 -38.11 4.17 -15.92
C PHE A 31 -38.07 3.27 -14.66
N PHE A 32 -39.24 2.94 -14.12
CA PHE A 32 -39.40 1.93 -13.06
C PHE A 32 -40.46 0.90 -13.49
N SER A 33 -40.13 0.03 -14.46
CA SER A 33 -40.96 -1.17 -14.73
C SER A 33 -40.32 -2.31 -15.54
N LYS A 34 -38.99 -2.37 -15.72
CA LYS A 34 -38.35 -3.49 -16.47
C LYS A 34 -37.08 -4.06 -15.84
N TRP A 35 -37.07 -4.22 -14.51
CA TRP A 35 -36.03 -4.99 -13.79
C TRP A 35 -36.66 -6.00 -12.81
N LYS A 36 -37.65 -6.76 -13.32
CA LYS A 36 -38.24 -7.95 -12.70
C LYS A 36 -38.65 -8.93 -13.79
N ALA A 37 -37.67 -9.61 -14.38
CA ALA A 37 -37.83 -10.88 -15.08
C ALA A 37 -36.41 -11.37 -15.44
N ILE A 38 -36.17 -12.67 -15.34
CA ILE A 38 -34.88 -13.37 -15.49
C ILE A 38 -34.11 -13.51 -14.17
N VAL A 39 -34.70 -14.22 -13.20
CA VAL A 39 -34.04 -15.31 -12.47
C VAL A 39 -35.12 -16.30 -12.03
N SER A 40 -35.40 -17.28 -12.87
CA SER A 40 -36.13 -18.49 -12.49
C SER A 40 -35.72 -19.59 -13.45
N TYR A 41 -34.88 -20.52 -12.97
CA TYR A 41 -34.82 -21.95 -13.32
C TYR A 41 -33.49 -22.55 -12.81
N ILE A 42 -33.49 -23.10 -11.59
CA ILE A 42 -32.54 -24.14 -11.18
C ILE A 42 -33.36 -25.18 -10.39
N PRO A 43 -33.48 -26.43 -10.86
CA PRO A 43 -34.22 -27.47 -10.13
C PRO A 43 -33.41 -27.98 -8.94
N ILE A 44 -34.08 -28.07 -7.80
CA ILE A 44 -33.60 -28.72 -6.58
C ILE A 44 -33.72 -30.23 -6.76
N ASN A 45 -32.61 -30.96 -6.75
CA ASN A 45 -32.62 -32.42 -6.67
C ASN A 45 -32.31 -32.85 -5.22
N LYS A 46 -33.33 -33.40 -4.54
CA LYS A 46 -33.20 -34.05 -3.23
C LYS A 46 -32.80 -35.52 -3.46
N GLY A 47 -31.61 -35.90 -2.99
CA GLY A 47 -31.16 -37.30 -2.93
C GLY A 47 -30.56 -37.58 -1.56
N LYS A 48 -31.11 -38.60 -0.90
CA LYS A 48 -30.83 -39.07 0.46
C LYS A 48 -29.58 -39.98 0.52
N ASP A 49 -28.76 -39.73 1.54
CA ASP A 49 -28.33 -40.69 2.58
C ASP A 49 -27.18 -41.71 2.33
N LYS A 50 -26.44 -41.94 3.45
CA LYS A 50 -25.56 -43.06 3.84
C LYS A 50 -24.06 -43.10 3.48
N SER A 51 -23.21 -42.86 4.49
CA SER A 51 -22.26 -43.84 5.09
C SER A 51 -21.29 -43.10 6.05
N THR A 52 -21.46 -43.18 7.37
CA THR A 52 -20.80 -44.10 8.34
C THR A 52 -19.26 -44.08 8.35
N SER A 53 -18.72 -43.35 9.34
CA SER A 53 -17.73 -43.76 10.35
C SER A 53 -16.48 -44.57 9.95
N PHE A 54 -15.30 -43.99 10.19
CA PHE A 54 -14.13 -44.71 10.73
C PHE A 54 -13.27 -43.77 11.60
N TRP A 55 -13.30 -44.01 12.93
CA TRP A 55 -12.22 -44.07 13.95
C TRP A 55 -10.84 -43.42 13.65
N LYS A 56 -10.02 -42.92 14.60
CA LYS A 56 -9.94 -42.99 16.06
C LYS A 56 -8.99 -41.90 16.58
N SER A 57 -9.29 -41.42 17.77
CA SER A 57 -8.43 -40.69 18.70
C SER A 57 -7.11 -41.41 19.01
N SER A 58 -6.02 -40.65 19.19
CA SER A 58 -4.94 -41.03 20.10
C SER A 58 -4.59 -39.85 21.01
N THR A 59 -4.95 -39.98 22.27
CA THR A 59 -4.47 -39.20 23.41
C THR A 59 -3.30 -39.95 24.02
N LYS A 60 -2.21 -39.25 24.38
CA LYS A 60 -1.46 -39.48 25.62
C LYS A 60 -0.69 -38.20 26.03
N PRO A 61 -0.45 -38.01 27.34
CA PRO A 61 -0.22 -36.70 27.95
C PRO A 61 1.25 -36.46 28.35
N SER A 62 1.68 -35.20 28.43
CA SER A 62 2.84 -34.83 29.25
C SER A 62 2.85 -33.33 29.56
N VAL A 63 2.54 -32.95 30.80
CA VAL A 63 3.46 -32.43 31.83
C VAL A 63 3.37 -30.90 31.95
N PHE A 64 2.61 -30.45 32.95
CA PHE A 64 2.60 -29.08 33.46
C PHE A 64 3.80 -28.85 34.40
N PRO A 65 4.47 -27.69 34.35
CA PRO A 65 5.20 -27.16 35.48
C PRO A 65 4.33 -26.20 36.30
N LYS A 66 4.21 -26.57 37.57
CA LYS A 66 3.80 -25.88 38.80
C LYS A 66 3.65 -24.35 38.78
N ARG A 67 2.51 -23.91 39.34
CA ARG A 67 2.31 -22.66 40.09
C ARG A 67 3.51 -22.36 41.01
N LEU A 68 3.99 -21.13 40.99
CA LEU A 68 4.66 -20.50 42.12
C LEU A 68 3.73 -19.44 42.73
N SER A 69 3.57 -19.57 44.03
CA SER A 69 2.69 -18.81 44.91
C SER A 69 3.19 -17.39 45.17
N THR A 70 2.21 -16.54 45.42
CA THR A 70 2.24 -15.21 46.02
C THR A 70 3.17 -15.06 47.22
N GLN A 71 3.92 -13.95 47.28
CA GLN A 71 4.15 -13.22 48.53
C GLN A 71 3.99 -11.71 48.30
N SER A 72 3.12 -11.15 49.14
CA SER A 72 2.83 -9.75 49.36
C SER A 72 3.93 -9.06 50.15
N GLY A 73 4.28 -7.82 49.79
CA GLY A 73 5.10 -6.90 50.58
C GLY A 73 4.89 -5.46 50.11
N SER A 74 4.59 -4.56 51.05
CA SER A 74 3.97 -3.24 50.89
C SER A 74 4.93 -2.07 50.59
N SER A 75 4.38 -1.07 49.89
CA SER A 75 4.57 0.40 50.01
C SER A 75 5.98 1.01 50.00
N ALA A 76 6.29 1.84 49.00
CA ALA A 76 6.31 3.32 49.08
C ALA A 76 7.32 3.98 48.10
N SER A 77 6.93 5.19 47.70
CA SER A 77 7.65 6.31 47.06
C SER A 77 8.08 6.23 45.59
N SER A 78 7.45 7.15 44.86
CA SER A 78 7.80 7.79 43.59
C SER A 78 9.27 8.19 43.45
N ASP A 79 9.89 7.72 42.37
CA ASP A 79 10.88 8.40 41.52
C ASP A 79 11.61 7.31 40.73
N ARG A 80 11.06 6.95 39.58
CA ARG A 80 11.80 6.16 38.58
C ARG A 80 11.48 6.72 37.20
N GLY A 81 12.50 7.29 36.57
CA GLY A 81 12.55 7.45 35.12
C GLY A 81 12.35 6.11 34.40
N PRO A 82 12.27 6.10 33.06
CA PRO A 82 11.85 4.93 32.30
C PRO A 82 12.67 3.70 32.69
N VAL A 83 11.96 2.64 33.08
CA VAL A 83 12.55 1.34 33.36
C VAL A 83 13.10 0.82 32.04
N HIS A 84 14.42 0.86 31.89
CA HIS A 84 15.12 0.11 30.86
C HIS A 84 14.79 -1.37 31.07
N ILE A 85 13.99 -1.95 30.18
CA ILE A 85 13.78 -3.39 30.15
C ILE A 85 15.02 -3.98 29.47
N GLU A 86 15.96 -4.47 30.29
CA GLU A 86 17.06 -5.30 29.80
C GLU A 86 16.50 -6.65 29.34
N TYR A 87 16.65 -6.92 28.04
CA TYR A 87 16.40 -8.24 27.48
C TYR A 87 17.54 -9.17 27.84
N SER A 88 17.24 -10.45 28.04
CA SER A 88 18.24 -11.50 28.19
C SER A 88 19.11 -11.55 26.94
N LYS A 89 20.28 -10.90 27.06
CA LYS A 89 21.26 -10.51 26.04
C LYS A 89 20.82 -9.31 25.19
N PRO A 90 21.58 -8.19 25.17
CA PRO A 90 21.36 -7.14 24.19
C PRO A 90 21.45 -7.73 22.79
N LEU A 91 20.46 -7.46 21.95
CA LEU A 91 20.53 -7.69 20.52
C LEU A 91 21.72 -6.87 20.02
N LYS A 92 22.88 -7.50 19.85
CA LYS A 92 24.04 -6.85 19.25
C LYS A 92 23.67 -6.49 17.83
N ILE A 93 23.41 -5.20 17.61
CA ILE A 93 23.35 -4.57 16.31
C ILE A 93 24.80 -4.56 15.80
N GLU A 94 25.30 -5.71 15.33
CA GLU A 94 26.62 -5.74 14.70
C GLU A 94 26.57 -4.86 13.45
N LYS A 95 27.61 -4.04 13.27
CA LYS A 95 27.86 -3.35 12.01
C LYS A 95 27.99 -4.43 10.94
N PRO A 96 27.22 -4.39 9.84
CA PRO A 96 27.31 -5.40 8.80
C PRO A 96 28.76 -5.48 8.31
N THR A 97 29.37 -6.66 8.43
CA THR A 97 30.67 -6.93 7.82
C THR A 97 30.41 -7.05 6.31
N VAL A 98 30.61 -5.95 5.58
CA VAL A 98 30.49 -5.93 4.12
C VAL A 98 31.64 -6.76 3.55
N THR A 99 31.35 -8.01 3.18
CA THR A 99 32.23 -8.75 2.28
C THR A 99 31.80 -8.36 0.87
N SER A 100 32.61 -7.54 0.19
CA SER A 100 32.40 -7.23 -1.23
C SER A 100 32.71 -8.49 -2.04
N ILE A 101 31.68 -9.11 -2.64
CA ILE A 101 31.86 -10.15 -3.64
C ILE A 101 31.40 -9.56 -4.98
N GLY A 102 32.32 -9.54 -5.94
CA GLY A 102 32.13 -8.96 -7.27
C GLY A 102 31.11 -9.73 -8.14
N ASN A 103 30.63 -9.03 -9.17
CA ASN A 103 29.63 -9.47 -10.14
C ASN A 103 29.96 -10.80 -10.86
N MET A 104 28.96 -11.69 -11.01
CA MET A 104 28.55 -12.44 -12.23
C MET A 104 28.01 -13.87 -11.94
N LEU A 105 26.67 -14.02 -12.01
CA LEU A 105 25.82 -15.20 -12.36
C LEU A 105 26.01 -16.57 -11.65
N PRO A 106 25.02 -17.48 -11.78
CA PRO A 106 24.30 -18.07 -10.65
C PRO A 106 25.16 -19.09 -9.88
N HIS A 107 25.59 -18.78 -8.66
CA HIS A 107 26.10 -19.84 -7.79
C HIS A 107 24.94 -20.54 -7.09
N SER A 108 24.53 -21.60 -7.77
CA SER A 108 23.84 -22.80 -7.30
C SER A 108 24.62 -23.53 -6.20
N GLU A 109 25.05 -22.85 -5.15
CA GLU A 109 25.59 -23.53 -3.96
C GLU A 109 24.46 -23.71 -2.95
N ASP A 110 23.56 -24.65 -3.29
CA ASP A 110 23.01 -25.71 -2.41
C ASP A 110 21.79 -26.45 -3.01
N THR A 111 21.28 -26.09 -4.20
CA THR A 111 20.10 -26.78 -4.78
C THR A 111 20.10 -27.04 -6.29
N GLY A 112 21.07 -26.54 -7.07
CA GLY A 112 21.06 -26.69 -8.53
C GLY A 112 19.96 -25.89 -9.27
N GLU A 113 19.16 -25.07 -8.58
CA GLU A 113 18.12 -24.25 -9.18
C GLU A 113 18.62 -22.82 -9.52
N PRO A 114 18.21 -22.22 -10.66
CA PRO A 114 18.59 -20.86 -11.04
C PRO A 114 17.82 -19.82 -10.21
N VAL A 115 18.28 -19.61 -8.98
CA VAL A 115 17.71 -18.68 -8.00
C VAL A 115 18.64 -17.48 -7.80
N VAL A 116 18.09 -16.28 -7.90
CA VAL A 116 18.77 -15.02 -7.54
C VAL A 116 18.48 -14.71 -6.08
N ARG A 117 19.51 -14.26 -5.33
CA ARG A 117 19.41 -13.96 -3.89
C ARG A 117 19.78 -12.51 -3.65
N GLY A 118 19.09 -11.86 -2.72
CA GLY A 118 19.47 -10.54 -2.22
C GLY A 118 20.82 -10.59 -1.50
N GLU A 119 21.53 -9.47 -1.58
CA GLU A 119 22.77 -9.29 -0.82
C GLU A 119 22.43 -9.25 0.67
N GLY A 120 23.14 -10.04 1.48
CA GLY A 120 22.99 -10.05 2.94
C GLY A 120 21.95 -11.04 3.47
N LYS A 121 22.20 -11.49 4.70
CA LYS A 121 21.30 -12.33 5.47
C LYS A 121 21.25 -11.80 6.90
N HIS A 122 20.08 -11.33 7.30
CA HIS A 122 19.83 -10.81 8.63
C HIS A 122 19.05 -11.83 9.45
N GLU A 123 19.37 -11.92 10.73
CA GLU A 123 18.53 -12.63 11.69
C GLU A 123 17.23 -11.86 11.90
N ILE A 124 16.10 -12.56 11.92
CA ILE A 124 14.78 -11.98 12.11
C ILE A 124 14.25 -12.47 13.46
N PRO A 125 14.06 -11.59 14.44
CA PRO A 125 13.57 -11.99 15.74
C PRO A 125 12.10 -12.38 15.69
N PHE A 126 11.71 -13.35 16.50
CA PHE A 126 10.32 -13.81 16.62
C PHE A 126 9.56 -13.04 17.69
N VAL A 127 9.51 -11.71 17.58
CA VAL A 127 8.86 -10.83 18.56
C VAL A 127 7.60 -10.17 18.00
N ASP A 128 6.74 -9.67 18.89
CA ASP A 128 5.66 -8.77 18.48
C ASP A 128 6.21 -7.43 17.94
N LEU A 129 5.37 -6.73 17.18
CA LEU A 129 5.81 -5.53 16.46
C LEU A 129 6.11 -4.37 17.41
N LEU A 130 5.33 -4.18 18.48
CA LEU A 130 5.56 -3.07 19.41
C LEU A 130 6.88 -3.28 20.16
N THR A 131 7.16 -4.51 20.59
CA THR A 131 8.45 -4.89 21.19
C THR A 131 9.60 -4.65 20.22
N TRP A 132 9.45 -4.96 18.92
CA TRP A 132 10.46 -4.63 17.91
C TRP A 132 10.69 -3.13 17.74
N LEU A 133 9.62 -2.32 17.78
CA LEU A 133 9.71 -0.88 17.54
C LEU A 133 10.29 -0.13 18.75
N PHE A 134 9.75 -0.35 19.94
CA PHE A 134 10.15 0.38 21.15
C PHE A 134 11.36 -0.25 21.85
N GLY A 135 11.53 -1.57 21.75
CA GLY A 135 12.63 -2.30 22.40
C GLY A 135 14.00 -2.09 21.74
N ASN A 136 15.03 -1.87 22.56
CA ASN A 136 16.43 -1.72 22.12
C ASN A 136 16.62 -0.68 21.01
N SER A 137 15.87 0.41 21.07
CA SER A 137 16.06 1.56 20.19
C SER A 137 17.22 2.42 20.72
N GLU A 138 18.10 2.86 19.82
CA GLU A 138 19.34 3.56 20.17
C GLU A 138 19.22 5.10 20.09
N TYR A 139 18.01 5.63 19.93
CA TYR A 139 17.75 7.06 19.76
C TYR A 139 17.01 7.66 20.98
N ASP A 140 17.07 8.98 21.15
CA ASP A 140 16.35 9.68 22.21
C ASP A 140 14.84 9.71 21.96
N HIS A 141 14.06 9.09 22.84
CA HIS A 141 12.61 9.00 22.71
C HIS A 141 11.86 10.31 22.97
N ASN A 142 12.53 11.32 23.52
CA ASN A 142 11.98 12.66 23.66
C ASN A 142 12.07 13.46 22.37
N LYS A 143 12.74 12.94 21.34
CA LYS A 143 12.76 13.57 20.03
C LYS A 143 11.44 13.34 19.30
N THR A 144 10.98 14.39 18.62
CA THR A 144 9.79 14.34 17.75
C THR A 144 9.95 13.33 16.62
N VAL A 145 9.00 12.39 16.52
CA VAL A 145 8.95 11.37 15.47
C VAL A 145 7.83 11.65 14.47
N PHE A 146 6.65 12.10 14.93
CA PHE A 146 5.54 12.44 14.04
C PHE A 146 5.20 13.92 14.11
N VAL A 147 4.99 14.52 12.95
CA VAL A 147 4.57 15.92 12.82
C VAL A 147 3.44 16.00 11.79
N ASP A 148 2.34 16.66 12.13
CA ASP A 148 1.34 17.02 11.14
C ASP A 148 1.92 18.14 10.26
N ALA A 149 2.06 17.88 8.96
CA ALA A 149 2.69 18.83 8.05
C ALA A 149 1.86 20.11 7.83
N LEU A 150 0.55 20.06 8.05
CA LEU A 150 -0.35 21.21 7.95
C LEU A 150 -0.45 21.96 9.28
N HIS A 151 -0.39 21.22 10.39
CA HIS A 151 -0.57 21.70 11.76
C HIS A 151 0.62 21.29 12.65
N PRO A 152 1.84 21.83 12.45
CA PRO A 152 3.05 21.33 13.11
C PRO A 152 3.07 21.46 14.63
N GLU A 153 2.18 22.27 15.21
CA GLU A 153 1.89 22.27 16.64
C GLU A 153 1.38 20.91 17.14
N ARG A 154 0.75 20.12 16.27
CA ARG A 154 0.43 18.71 16.47
C ARG A 154 1.67 17.89 16.11
N SER A 155 2.47 17.58 17.13
CA SER A 155 3.64 16.72 16.99
C SER A 155 3.75 15.76 18.18
N LEU A 156 4.38 14.62 17.94
CA LEU A 156 4.51 13.55 18.93
C LEU A 156 5.95 13.06 18.97
N THR A 157 6.49 12.96 20.18
CA THR A 157 7.74 12.26 20.46
C THR A 157 7.50 10.75 20.47
N ALA A 158 8.56 9.94 20.42
CA ALA A 158 8.39 8.49 20.57
C ALA A 158 7.83 8.13 21.95
N PHE A 159 8.18 8.90 22.98
CA PHE A 159 7.62 8.77 24.32
C PHE A 159 6.11 9.04 24.34
N ASP A 160 5.65 10.12 23.68
CA ASP A 160 4.22 10.42 23.57
C ASP A 160 3.47 9.31 22.85
N VAL A 161 4.06 8.79 21.76
CA VAL A 161 3.51 7.68 20.99
C VAL A 161 3.32 6.45 21.87
N GLU A 162 4.36 6.01 22.58
CA GLU A 162 4.27 4.82 23.44
C GLU A 162 3.21 5.01 24.55
N ALA A 163 3.20 6.19 25.18
CA ALA A 163 2.24 6.51 26.23
C ALA A 163 0.79 6.48 25.73
N GLN A 164 0.53 7.08 24.56
CA GLN A 164 -0.81 7.10 23.96
C GLN A 164 -1.24 5.73 23.43
N VAL A 165 -0.31 4.94 22.89
CA VAL A 165 -0.57 3.54 22.51
C VAL A 165 -1.06 2.76 23.74
N LYS A 166 -0.40 2.89 24.89
CA LYS A 166 -0.81 2.21 26.13
C LYS A 166 -2.18 2.67 26.65
N SER A 167 -2.48 3.97 26.59
CA SER A 167 -3.81 4.50 26.92
C SER A 167 -4.89 3.94 25.99
N LEU A 168 -4.64 3.94 24.67
CA LEU A 168 -5.57 3.38 23.70
C LEU A 168 -5.75 1.87 23.87
N ILE A 169 -4.72 1.12 24.28
CA ILE A 169 -4.86 -0.31 24.58
C ILE A 169 -5.89 -0.50 25.71
N GLY A 170 -5.77 0.27 26.81
CA GLY A 170 -6.74 0.26 27.89
C GLY A 170 -8.16 0.65 27.43
N GLY A 171 -8.26 1.71 26.63
CA GLY A 171 -9.54 2.15 26.06
C GLY A 171 -10.17 1.13 25.10
N LEU A 172 -9.39 0.50 24.23
CA LEU A 172 -9.88 -0.55 23.32
C LEU A 172 -10.37 -1.77 24.10
N ARG A 173 -9.66 -2.18 25.15
CA ARG A 173 -10.09 -3.27 26.05
C ARG A 173 -11.36 -2.90 26.82
N SER A 174 -11.51 -1.65 27.26
CA SER A 174 -12.70 -1.16 28.00
C SER A 174 -13.98 -1.22 27.16
N ILE A 175 -13.89 -0.98 25.85
CA ILE A 175 -15.01 -1.12 24.90
C ILE A 175 -15.19 -2.57 24.39
N GLY A 176 -14.38 -3.51 24.89
CA GLY A 176 -14.53 -4.94 24.67
C GLY A 176 -13.80 -5.51 23.45
N VAL A 177 -12.78 -4.83 22.92
CA VAL A 177 -11.87 -5.40 21.90
C VAL A 177 -11.11 -6.58 22.51
N LYS A 178 -11.07 -7.71 21.80
CA LYS A 178 -10.38 -8.94 22.22
C LYS A 178 -9.30 -9.37 21.22
N PRO A 179 -8.31 -10.17 21.66
CA PRO A 179 -7.37 -10.79 20.74
C PRO A 179 -8.08 -11.55 19.60
N GLY A 180 -7.61 -11.34 18.37
CA GLY A 180 -8.20 -11.90 17.16
C GLY A 180 -9.40 -11.13 16.58
N ASP A 181 -9.91 -10.09 17.24
CA ASP A 181 -10.91 -9.20 16.64
C ASP A 181 -10.31 -8.41 15.47
N ALA A 182 -11.11 -8.14 14.44
CA ALA A 182 -10.73 -7.28 13.33
C ALA A 182 -11.23 -5.85 13.58
N VAL A 183 -10.32 -4.88 13.67
CA VAL A 183 -10.63 -3.47 13.99
C VAL A 183 -10.23 -2.57 12.82
N CYS A 184 -11.21 -1.87 12.25
CA CYS A 184 -11.04 -1.06 11.06
C CYS A 184 -10.68 0.39 11.37
N ILE A 185 -9.70 0.94 10.65
CA ILE A 185 -9.47 2.38 10.55
C ILE A 185 -9.87 2.83 9.13
N HIS A 186 -10.89 3.68 9.03
CA HIS A 186 -11.38 4.28 7.79
C HIS A 186 -11.16 5.80 7.83
N SER A 187 -9.96 6.23 7.44
CA SER A 187 -9.52 7.63 7.50
C SER A 187 -8.39 7.89 6.51
N PHE A 188 -8.21 9.16 6.14
CA PHE A 188 -6.97 9.64 5.51
C PHE A 188 -5.78 9.52 6.49
N ASN A 189 -4.58 9.89 6.04
CA ASN A 189 -3.43 9.89 6.95
C ASN A 189 -3.62 10.95 8.04
N ASP A 190 -3.20 10.61 9.27
CA ASP A 190 -3.10 11.53 10.40
C ASP A 190 -1.98 11.02 11.31
N ILE A 191 -1.38 11.90 12.12
CA ILE A 191 -0.34 11.50 13.08
C ILE A 191 -0.83 10.50 14.12
N MET A 192 -2.14 10.43 14.40
CA MET A 192 -2.76 9.46 15.31
C MET A 192 -3.03 8.10 14.64
N TYR A 193 -2.94 8.02 13.31
CA TYR A 193 -3.19 6.76 12.58
C TYR A 193 -2.18 5.66 12.98
N PRO A 194 -0.85 5.94 13.02
CA PRO A 194 0.13 5.00 13.58
C PRO A 194 -0.18 4.58 15.03
N ILE A 195 -0.62 5.50 15.89
CA ILE A 195 -0.87 5.25 17.31
C ILE A 195 -2.07 4.30 17.46
N LEU A 196 -3.18 4.56 16.77
CA LEU A 196 -4.35 3.69 16.80
C LEU A 196 -4.05 2.32 16.18
N PHE A 197 -3.28 2.27 15.08
CA PHE A 197 -2.80 1.02 14.49
C PHE A 197 -2.01 0.19 15.52
N LEU A 198 -1.04 0.79 16.21
CA LEU A 198 -0.22 0.09 17.20
C LEU A 198 -1.03 -0.36 18.42
N ALA A 199 -2.00 0.44 18.86
CA ALA A 199 -2.88 0.07 19.96
C ALA A 199 -3.78 -1.13 19.61
N ILE A 200 -4.33 -1.17 18.39
CA ILE A 200 -5.14 -2.30 17.91
C ILE A 200 -4.32 -3.60 17.97
N ILE A 201 -3.12 -3.61 17.38
CA ILE A 201 -2.30 -4.82 17.35
C ILE A 201 -1.71 -5.14 18.73
N GLY A 202 -1.51 -4.13 19.58
CA GLY A 202 -1.10 -4.29 20.98
C GLY A 202 -2.18 -4.96 21.85
N CYS A 203 -3.46 -4.84 21.50
CA CYS A 203 -4.55 -5.64 22.06
C CYS A 203 -4.57 -7.10 21.56
N GLY A 204 -3.69 -7.48 20.63
CA GLY A 204 -3.73 -8.75 19.91
C GLY A 204 -4.84 -8.83 18.86
N ALA A 205 -5.48 -7.70 18.54
CA ALA A 205 -6.47 -7.60 17.48
C ALA A 205 -5.78 -7.36 16.13
N ALA A 206 -6.43 -7.73 15.03
CA ALA A 206 -5.93 -7.48 13.69
C ALA A 206 -6.40 -6.10 13.20
N PHE A 207 -5.45 -5.26 12.79
CA PHE A 207 -5.76 -4.01 12.10
C PHE A 207 -6.41 -4.27 10.74
N VAL A 208 -7.44 -3.49 10.39
CA VAL A 208 -8.06 -3.50 9.06
C VAL A 208 -7.93 -2.11 8.42
N GLY A 209 -7.14 -2.01 7.36
CA GLY A 209 -6.96 -0.77 6.60
C GLY A 209 -7.90 -0.69 5.40
N THR A 210 -8.76 0.32 5.36
CA THR A 210 -9.67 0.56 4.22
C THR A 210 -9.37 1.88 3.52
N ASN A 211 -9.69 1.93 2.22
CA ASN A 211 -9.50 3.14 1.43
C ASN A 211 -10.62 4.15 1.72
N PRO A 212 -10.31 5.40 2.12
CA PRO A 212 -11.28 6.48 2.34
C PRO A 212 -12.18 6.78 1.14
N GLY A 213 -11.76 6.41 -0.06
CA GLY A 213 -12.55 6.56 -1.28
C GLY A 213 -13.59 5.45 -1.50
N TYR A 214 -13.66 4.43 -0.66
CA TYR A 214 -14.62 3.34 -0.83
C TYR A 214 -16.08 3.80 -0.65
N THR A 215 -16.93 3.28 -1.51
CA THR A 215 -18.39 3.37 -1.41
C THR A 215 -18.93 2.46 -0.30
N ALA A 216 -20.18 2.67 0.12
CA ALA A 216 -20.84 1.79 1.07
C ALA A 216 -20.88 0.32 0.63
N PHE A 217 -21.01 0.05 -0.68
CA PHE A 217 -20.99 -1.31 -1.22
C PHE A 217 -19.61 -1.98 -1.10
N GLU A 218 -18.53 -1.25 -1.41
CA GLU A 218 -17.17 -1.77 -1.27
C GLU A 218 -16.81 -1.99 0.21
N LEU A 219 -17.24 -1.09 1.10
CA LEU A 219 -17.07 -1.23 2.53
C LEU A 219 -17.86 -2.40 3.10
N GLU A 220 -19.11 -2.62 2.66
CA GLU A 220 -19.90 -3.77 3.07
C GLU A 220 -19.20 -5.08 2.72
N HIS A 221 -18.72 -5.21 1.47
CA HIS A 221 -17.93 -6.37 1.06
C HIS A 221 -16.69 -6.53 1.93
N HIS A 222 -15.95 -5.43 2.15
CA HIS A 222 -14.75 -5.45 2.96
C HIS A 222 -15.02 -5.90 4.40
N PHE A 223 -16.02 -5.32 5.07
CA PHE A 223 -16.36 -5.65 6.45
C PHE A 223 -16.77 -7.10 6.60
N LYS A 224 -17.51 -7.66 5.64
CA LYS A 224 -17.88 -9.08 5.62
C LYS A 224 -16.66 -9.99 5.50
N ILE A 225 -15.76 -9.72 4.55
CA ILE A 225 -14.60 -10.58 4.33
C ILE A 225 -13.58 -10.48 5.45
N SER A 226 -13.31 -9.28 6.00
CA SER A 226 -12.38 -9.12 7.12
C SER A 226 -12.97 -9.52 8.46
N GLY A 227 -14.30 -9.68 8.56
CA GLY A 227 -14.98 -9.93 9.83
C GLY A 227 -14.87 -8.74 10.79
N THR A 228 -14.90 -7.51 10.26
CA THR A 228 -14.73 -6.27 11.05
C THR A 228 -15.74 -6.20 12.18
N LYS A 229 -15.27 -5.92 13.39
CA LYS A 229 -16.11 -5.82 14.60
C LYS A 229 -16.20 -4.41 15.19
N PHE A 230 -15.15 -3.62 15.01
CA PHE A 230 -15.04 -2.24 15.49
C PHE A 230 -14.55 -1.34 14.36
N ILE A 231 -15.02 -0.11 14.31
CA ILE A 231 -14.67 0.85 13.25
C ILE A 231 -14.33 2.20 13.87
N PHE A 232 -13.16 2.72 13.49
CA PHE A 232 -12.76 4.09 13.72
C PHE A 232 -12.82 4.82 12.40
N VAL A 233 -13.66 5.84 12.30
CA VAL A 233 -13.98 6.52 11.04
C VAL A 233 -13.80 8.02 11.18
N GLN A 234 -13.09 8.63 10.23
CA GLN A 234 -13.01 10.08 10.17
C GLN A 234 -14.42 10.66 9.96
N PRO A 235 -14.87 11.67 10.73
CA PRO A 235 -16.25 12.13 10.73
C PRO A 235 -16.83 12.45 9.33
N SER A 236 -16.02 13.05 8.45
CA SER A 236 -16.42 13.39 7.07
C SER A 236 -16.71 12.17 6.19
N LEU A 237 -16.27 10.97 6.58
CA LEU A 237 -16.43 9.71 5.86
C LEU A 237 -17.54 8.82 6.45
N PHE A 238 -18.17 9.26 7.55
CA PHE A 238 -19.09 8.42 8.33
C PHE A 238 -20.27 7.89 7.53
N LYS A 239 -20.83 8.69 6.60
CA LYS A 239 -22.02 8.32 5.82
C LYS A 239 -21.90 6.93 5.17
N ASN A 240 -20.83 6.69 4.42
CA ASN A 240 -20.63 5.41 3.71
C ASN A 240 -20.37 4.27 4.70
N VAL A 241 -19.66 4.55 5.80
CA VAL A 241 -19.38 3.58 6.86
C VAL A 241 -20.66 3.16 7.59
N ASN A 242 -21.52 4.11 7.95
CA ASN A 242 -22.78 3.83 8.65
C ASN A 242 -23.69 2.93 7.79
N GLU A 243 -23.84 3.25 6.50
CA GLU A 243 -24.62 2.43 5.58
C GLU A 243 -24.06 1.00 5.46
N ALA A 244 -22.75 0.85 5.32
CA ALA A 244 -22.09 -0.46 5.26
C ALA A 244 -22.20 -1.24 6.59
N ALA A 245 -22.04 -0.56 7.73
CA ALA A 245 -22.13 -1.14 9.07
C ALA A 245 -23.54 -1.68 9.34
N GLN A 246 -24.59 -0.95 8.95
CA GLN A 246 -25.98 -1.42 9.05
C GLN A 246 -26.22 -2.69 8.23
N ARG A 247 -25.72 -2.73 6.99
CA ARG A 247 -25.83 -3.92 6.10
C ARG A 247 -25.03 -5.13 6.58
N THR A 248 -24.05 -4.91 7.45
CA THR A 248 -23.20 -5.97 8.04
C THR A 248 -23.53 -6.23 9.50
N SER A 249 -24.57 -5.60 10.04
CA SER A 249 -25.01 -5.75 11.44
C SER A 249 -23.92 -5.41 12.47
N ILE A 250 -23.00 -4.50 12.14
CA ILE A 250 -22.04 -3.93 13.10
C ILE A 250 -22.80 -2.90 13.95
N PRO A 251 -22.87 -3.06 15.28
CA PRO A 251 -23.59 -2.12 16.14
C PRO A 251 -22.99 -0.72 16.06
N SER A 252 -23.83 0.32 16.04
CA SER A 252 -23.37 1.72 16.09
C SER A 252 -22.51 2.02 17.33
N THR A 253 -22.75 1.32 18.44
CA THR A 253 -21.93 1.41 19.67
C THR A 253 -20.48 0.94 19.51
N ARG A 254 -20.13 0.33 18.37
CA ARG A 254 -18.77 -0.08 18.00
C ARG A 254 -18.16 0.77 16.89
N ILE A 255 -18.80 1.88 16.56
CA ILE A 255 -18.32 2.86 15.58
C ILE A 255 -17.94 4.13 16.34
N PHE A 256 -16.68 4.52 16.21
CA PHE A 256 -16.09 5.67 16.90
C PHE A 256 -15.64 6.70 15.86
N ALA A 257 -15.86 7.98 16.17
CA ALA A 257 -15.30 9.07 15.41
C ALA A 257 -13.78 9.11 15.63
N PHE A 258 -13.02 9.07 14.54
CA PHE A 258 -11.58 9.34 14.54
C PHE A 258 -11.37 10.86 14.34
N ASP A 259 -11.78 11.64 15.33
CA ASP A 259 -11.84 13.12 15.32
C ASP A 259 -10.53 13.77 15.76
N THR A 260 -9.44 13.45 15.07
CA THR A 260 -8.07 13.83 15.44
C THR A 260 -7.78 15.33 15.40
N GLU A 261 -8.59 16.12 14.68
CA GLU A 261 -8.40 17.57 14.46
C GLU A 261 -9.42 18.42 15.24
N GLY A 262 -10.13 17.84 16.21
CA GLY A 262 -11.12 18.58 17.01
C GLY A 262 -12.39 18.90 16.24
N GLN A 263 -12.74 18.06 15.26
CA GLN A 263 -13.98 18.20 14.50
C GLN A 263 -15.19 18.13 15.43
N ILE A 264 -16.16 19.03 15.23
CA ILE A 264 -17.44 18.98 15.96
C ILE A 264 -18.24 17.79 15.43
N LEU A 265 -18.54 16.84 16.32
CA LEU A 265 -19.37 15.68 15.99
C LEU A 265 -20.83 16.10 15.89
N LYS A 266 -21.53 15.61 14.87
CA LYS A 266 -22.95 15.87 14.74
C LYS A 266 -23.72 14.94 15.68
N GLU A 267 -24.61 15.51 16.48
CA GLU A 267 -25.43 14.75 17.42
C GLU A 267 -26.28 13.67 16.70
N GLU A 268 -26.79 13.99 15.51
CA GLU A 268 -27.58 13.08 14.65
C GLU A 268 -26.81 11.82 14.21
N ASP A 269 -25.48 11.88 14.17
CA ASP A 269 -24.63 10.74 13.80
C ASP A 269 -24.45 9.75 14.97
N GLY A 270 -24.70 10.19 16.21
CA GLY A 270 -24.58 9.35 17.41
C GLY A 270 -23.17 8.79 17.66
N LEU A 271 -22.14 9.41 17.08
CA LEU A 271 -20.75 8.97 17.21
C LEU A 271 -20.14 9.40 18.54
N ARG A 272 -19.44 8.46 19.18
CA ARG A 272 -18.54 8.74 20.30
C ARG A 272 -17.15 9.10 19.80
N SER A 273 -16.46 9.99 20.50
CA SER A 273 -15.09 10.37 20.12
C SER A 273 -14.13 9.24 20.48
N PHE A 274 -13.16 8.95 19.60
CA PHE A 274 -12.07 8.04 19.96
C PHE A 274 -11.18 8.62 21.06
N LYS A 275 -11.20 9.94 21.29
CA LYS A 275 -10.40 10.58 22.35
C LYS A 275 -10.83 10.13 23.74
N GLU A 276 -12.09 9.73 23.92
CA GLU A 276 -12.55 9.08 25.15
C GLU A 276 -11.67 7.86 25.50
N LEU A 277 -11.14 7.16 24.49
CA LEU A 277 -10.27 5.99 24.69
C LEU A 277 -8.88 6.36 25.19
N LEU A 278 -8.42 7.60 24.98
CA LEU A 278 -7.12 8.10 25.45
C LEU A 278 -7.15 8.42 26.96
N GLU A 279 -8.34 8.60 27.54
CA GLU A 279 -8.52 8.94 28.96
C GLU A 279 -8.45 7.72 29.89
N HIS A 280 -8.40 6.51 29.32
CA HIS A 280 -8.30 5.27 30.09
C HIS A 280 -6.91 5.05 30.68
N GLU A 281 -6.86 4.23 31.74
CA GLU A 281 -5.61 3.78 32.36
C GLU A 281 -4.71 3.11 31.32
N LYS A 282 -3.42 3.43 31.39
CA LYS A 282 -2.41 2.87 30.48
C LYS A 282 -2.26 1.38 30.73
N GLU A 283 -2.49 0.59 29.69
CA GLU A 283 -2.27 -0.86 29.73
C GLU A 283 -1.15 -1.27 28.77
N ASP A 284 -0.38 -2.29 29.16
CA ASP A 284 0.70 -2.82 28.31
C ASP A 284 0.15 -3.71 27.18
N TRP A 285 0.91 -3.81 26.10
CA TRP A 285 0.56 -4.66 24.96
C TRP A 285 0.83 -6.14 25.23
N ILE A 286 0.20 -7.01 24.44
CA ILE A 286 0.46 -8.44 24.47
C ILE A 286 1.84 -8.71 23.86
N LYS A 287 2.74 -9.27 24.66
CA LYS A 287 4.13 -9.57 24.29
C LYS A 287 4.31 -11.05 23.99
N PHE A 288 5.12 -11.35 22.99
CA PHE A 288 5.60 -12.69 22.69
C PHE A 288 6.98 -12.62 22.03
N ASP A 289 7.77 -13.67 22.21
CA ASP A 289 9.14 -13.82 21.72
C ASP A 289 9.41 -15.22 21.12
N ASP A 290 8.35 -15.94 20.77
CA ASP A 290 8.41 -17.28 20.17
C ASP A 290 7.93 -17.31 18.71
N GLU A 291 8.52 -18.22 17.93
CA GLU A 291 8.24 -18.37 16.50
C GLU A 291 6.77 -18.63 16.19
N LYS A 292 6.10 -19.46 16.99
CA LYS A 292 4.72 -19.84 16.75
C LYS A 292 3.82 -18.62 16.89
N SER A 293 3.93 -17.89 18.01
CA SER A 293 3.12 -16.69 18.24
C SER A 293 3.40 -15.61 17.20
N ALA A 294 4.67 -15.36 16.86
CA ALA A 294 5.03 -14.34 15.88
C ALA A 294 4.50 -14.63 14.48
N LYS A 295 4.51 -15.90 14.04
CA LYS A 295 4.02 -16.30 12.71
C LYS A 295 2.51 -16.47 12.63
N THR A 296 1.83 -16.79 13.74
CA THR A 296 0.39 -17.09 13.73
C THR A 296 -0.50 -15.94 14.21
N THR A 297 0.02 -15.01 15.00
CA THR A 297 -0.72 -13.81 15.42
C THR A 297 -0.76 -12.81 14.26
N LEU A 298 -1.98 -12.47 13.83
CA LEU A 298 -2.19 -11.46 12.81
C LEU A 298 -1.88 -10.08 13.36
N MET A 299 -1.06 -9.35 12.62
CA MET A 299 -0.88 -7.91 12.81
C MET A 299 -1.96 -7.16 12.04
N GLY A 300 -2.24 -7.55 10.78
CA GLY A 300 -3.18 -6.79 9.97
C GLY A 300 -3.77 -7.53 8.78
N LEU A 301 -4.88 -6.98 8.31
CA LEU A 301 -5.70 -7.40 7.20
C LEU A 301 -5.72 -6.25 6.18
N PHE A 302 -4.97 -6.42 5.09
CA PHE A 302 -4.81 -5.39 4.07
C PHE A 302 -5.59 -5.75 2.82
N ALA A 303 -6.34 -4.80 2.26
CA ALA A 303 -6.96 -4.97 0.96
C ALA A 303 -5.91 -4.83 -0.15
N SER A 304 -5.85 -5.79 -1.08
CA SER A 304 -5.19 -5.55 -2.36
C SER A 304 -6.21 -5.03 -3.38
N SER A 305 -5.77 -4.07 -4.19
CA SER A 305 -6.53 -3.43 -5.27
C SER A 305 -6.71 -4.36 -6.49
N GLY A 306 -6.97 -5.64 -6.26
CA GLY A 306 -7.02 -6.70 -7.25
C GLY A 306 -7.70 -6.25 -8.55
N THR A 307 -6.92 -6.20 -9.63
CA THR A 307 -7.33 -5.90 -11.03
C THR A 307 -8.49 -6.74 -11.60
N THR A 308 -9.06 -7.69 -10.86
CA THR A 308 -10.02 -8.68 -11.37
C THR A 308 -11.37 -8.71 -10.65
N GLY A 309 -11.62 -7.94 -9.58
CA GLY A 309 -12.90 -7.99 -8.85
C GLY A 309 -12.95 -7.15 -7.58
N LEU A 310 -13.90 -7.47 -6.70
CA LEU A 310 -13.93 -6.93 -5.33
C LEU A 310 -12.62 -7.23 -4.59
N PRO A 311 -12.17 -6.36 -3.67
CA PRO A 311 -10.89 -6.53 -2.98
C PRO A 311 -10.80 -7.88 -2.26
N LYS A 312 -9.64 -8.53 -2.39
CA LYS A 312 -9.24 -9.64 -1.51
C LYS A 312 -8.55 -9.04 -0.29
N VAL A 313 -8.69 -9.69 0.86
CA VAL A 313 -8.01 -9.32 2.10
C VAL A 313 -6.83 -10.25 2.33
N ILE A 314 -5.67 -9.66 2.60
CA ILE A 314 -4.41 -10.35 2.82
C ILE A 314 -4.09 -10.31 4.30
N ALA A 315 -3.83 -11.47 4.87
CA ALA A 315 -3.47 -11.62 6.27
C ALA A 315 -1.96 -11.51 6.46
N ILE A 316 -1.51 -10.55 7.27
CA ILE A 316 -0.10 -10.30 7.57
C ILE A 316 0.13 -10.56 9.06
N SER A 317 1.09 -11.42 9.38
CA SER A 317 1.49 -11.72 10.76
C SER A 317 2.45 -10.67 11.31
N HIS A 318 2.64 -10.66 12.63
CA HIS A 318 3.70 -9.86 13.26
C HIS A 318 5.08 -10.19 12.69
N TYR A 319 5.39 -11.48 12.53
CA TYR A 319 6.67 -11.93 11.96
C TYR A 319 6.92 -11.36 10.57
N ALA A 320 5.94 -11.42 9.66
CA ALA A 320 6.09 -10.92 8.30
C ALA A 320 6.42 -9.41 8.27
N TRP A 321 5.83 -8.63 9.18
CA TRP A 321 6.10 -7.21 9.27
C TRP A 321 7.46 -6.88 9.90
N VAL A 322 7.84 -7.59 10.96
CA VAL A 322 9.17 -7.47 11.57
C VAL A 322 10.25 -7.85 10.56
N ALA A 323 10.05 -8.94 9.81
CA ALA A 323 10.90 -9.33 8.69
C ALA A 323 11.04 -8.21 7.66
N GLY A 324 9.92 -7.57 7.26
CA GLY A 324 9.94 -6.44 6.33
C GLY A 324 10.74 -5.24 6.84
N SER A 325 10.65 -4.97 8.15
CA SER A 325 11.44 -3.91 8.80
C SER A 325 12.94 -4.26 8.83
N VAL A 326 13.28 -5.54 9.05
CA VAL A 326 14.67 -6.02 9.08
C VAL A 326 15.34 -5.94 7.71
N VAL A 327 14.67 -6.38 6.64
CA VAL A 327 15.29 -6.37 5.29
C VAL A 327 15.47 -4.97 4.71
N LEU A 328 14.73 -3.98 5.22
CA LEU A 328 14.88 -2.57 4.84
C LEU A 328 16.02 -1.86 5.59
N ARG A 329 16.68 -2.51 6.56
CA ARG A 329 17.70 -1.88 7.42
C ARG A 329 18.83 -1.27 6.61
N GLU A 330 19.47 -2.02 5.72
CA GLU A 330 20.57 -1.50 4.88
C GLU A 330 20.10 -0.39 3.91
N PRO A 331 18.99 -0.56 3.14
CA PRO A 331 18.41 0.51 2.35
C PRO A 331 18.00 1.78 3.11
N LEU A 332 17.91 1.75 4.44
CA LEU A 332 17.50 2.87 5.30
C LEU A 332 18.66 3.52 6.06
N LEU A 333 19.89 2.99 5.97
CA LEU A 333 21.07 3.64 6.55
C LEU A 333 21.36 4.96 5.84
N ARG A 334 21.60 6.04 6.60
CA ARG A 334 21.87 7.37 6.05
C ARG A 334 23.06 8.04 6.73
N PRO A 335 23.86 8.83 5.97
CA PRO A 335 24.90 9.67 6.55
C PRO A 335 24.36 11.02 7.06
N TYR A 336 23.04 11.18 7.19
CA TYR A 336 22.39 12.42 7.62
C TYR A 336 21.15 12.12 8.46
N GLU A 337 20.70 13.12 9.21
CA GLU A 337 19.42 13.08 9.93
C GLU A 337 18.24 13.11 8.95
N VAL A 338 17.38 12.09 9.01
CA VAL A 338 16.23 11.98 8.10
C VAL A 338 15.08 12.85 8.57
N LYS A 339 14.57 13.69 7.64
CA LYS A 339 13.30 14.41 7.72
C LYS A 339 12.44 13.95 6.55
N ARG A 340 11.49 13.04 6.81
CA ARG A 340 10.69 12.40 5.76
C ARG A 340 9.32 13.02 5.64
N LEU A 341 8.84 13.29 4.41
CA LEU A 341 7.45 13.68 4.16
C LEU A 341 6.67 12.51 3.55
N MET A 342 5.57 12.13 4.20
CA MET A 342 4.69 11.05 3.77
C MET A 342 3.31 11.59 3.38
N CYS A 343 2.88 11.29 2.16
CA CYS A 343 1.55 11.62 1.64
C CYS A 343 0.83 10.40 1.02
N LEU A 344 1.54 9.28 0.90
CA LEU A 344 0.96 8.02 0.44
C LEU A 344 0.09 7.39 1.52
N PRO A 345 -0.98 6.66 1.16
CA PRO A 345 -1.97 6.23 2.14
C PRO A 345 -1.47 5.11 3.06
N SER A 346 -1.51 5.34 4.38
CA SER A 346 -0.99 4.45 5.42
C SER A 346 -1.81 3.16 5.60
N PHE A 347 -3.00 3.07 5.00
CA PHE A 347 -3.74 1.81 4.91
C PHE A 347 -3.13 0.82 3.89
N HIS A 348 -2.17 1.25 3.07
CA HIS A 348 -1.56 0.43 2.02
C HIS A 348 -0.18 -0.09 2.46
N GLY A 349 0.10 -1.36 2.19
CA GLY A 349 1.34 -2.05 2.61
C GLY A 349 2.64 -1.46 2.07
N PHE A 350 2.60 -0.56 1.08
CA PHE A 350 3.78 0.21 0.66
C PHE A 350 4.08 1.36 1.64
N ALA A 351 3.10 2.22 1.92
CA ALA A 351 3.35 3.40 2.75
C ALA A 351 3.45 3.04 4.23
N ALA A 352 2.68 2.06 4.69
CA ALA A 352 2.54 1.74 6.10
C ALA A 352 3.87 1.41 6.81
N PRO A 353 4.81 0.62 6.24
CA PRO A 353 6.13 0.46 6.85
C PRO A 353 6.91 1.78 7.00
N LEU A 354 6.83 2.67 6.00
CA LEU A 354 7.56 3.94 5.97
C LEU A 354 6.93 5.04 6.84
N THR A 355 5.61 4.97 7.09
CA THR A 355 4.87 5.92 7.93
C THR A 355 4.74 5.45 9.39
N ILE A 356 4.73 4.15 9.66
CA ILE A 356 4.46 3.60 11.01
C ILE A 356 5.73 2.98 11.61
N GLY A 357 6.31 1.98 10.95
CA GLY A 357 7.38 1.17 11.53
C GLY A 357 8.74 1.87 11.54
N VAL A 358 9.19 2.31 10.37
CA VAL A 358 10.52 2.93 10.20
C VAL A 358 10.74 4.16 11.08
N PRO A 359 9.79 5.11 11.20
CA PRO A 359 9.99 6.30 12.03
C PRO A 359 10.26 5.97 13.50
N LEU A 360 9.53 5.01 14.06
CA LEU A 360 9.67 4.58 15.44
C LEU A 360 10.87 3.64 15.65
N ARG A 361 11.23 2.80 14.68
CA ARG A 361 12.40 1.94 14.84
C ARG A 361 13.71 2.73 14.79
N LEU A 362 13.77 3.76 13.95
CA LEU A 362 14.99 4.50 13.64
C LEU A 362 15.03 5.92 14.22
N GLY A 363 13.99 6.37 14.93
CA GLY A 363 13.90 7.74 15.45
C GLY A 363 13.89 8.82 14.36
N GLN A 364 13.32 8.51 13.19
CA GLN A 364 13.31 9.39 12.03
C GLN A 364 12.06 10.29 12.04
N THR A 365 12.27 11.60 12.08
CA THR A 365 11.17 12.57 12.06
C THR A 365 10.42 12.48 10.74
N THR A 366 9.12 12.23 10.84
CA THR A 366 8.21 11.99 9.72
C THR A 366 7.05 12.97 9.77
N TYR A 367 6.99 13.81 8.75
CA TYR A 367 5.93 14.78 8.49
C TYR A 367 4.83 14.08 7.69
N ILE A 368 3.59 14.19 8.14
CA ILE A 368 2.46 13.46 7.56
C ILE A 368 1.49 14.47 6.92
N LEU A 369 1.18 14.24 5.65
CA LEU A 369 0.07 14.90 4.95
C LEU A 369 -1.10 13.92 4.83
N PRO A 370 -2.36 14.40 4.96
CA PRO A 370 -3.54 13.54 4.84
C PRO A 370 -3.63 12.77 3.53
N ARG A 371 -3.20 13.42 2.45
CA ARG A 371 -3.13 12.90 1.07
C ARG A 371 -2.14 13.74 0.27
N PHE A 372 -1.81 13.29 -0.93
CA PHE A 372 -1.06 14.13 -1.85
C PHE A 372 -1.91 15.33 -2.31
N ASP A 373 -1.38 16.52 -2.07
CA ASP A 373 -1.75 17.78 -2.69
C ASP A 373 -0.43 18.48 -3.06
N LEU A 374 -0.29 18.91 -4.31
CA LEU A 374 0.99 19.43 -4.80
C LEU A 374 1.44 20.66 -4.01
N GLY A 375 0.53 21.61 -3.77
CA GLY A 375 0.82 22.86 -3.07
C GLY A 375 1.23 22.62 -1.62
N ALA A 376 0.44 21.83 -0.89
CA ALA A 376 0.75 21.44 0.48
C ALA A 376 2.08 20.68 0.57
N PHE A 377 2.34 19.76 -0.38
CA PHE A 377 3.56 18.97 -0.41
C PHE A 377 4.81 19.83 -0.57
N VAL A 378 4.86 20.68 -1.61
CA VAL A 378 6.05 21.50 -1.88
C VAL A 378 6.25 22.57 -0.80
N ASN A 379 5.18 23.10 -0.22
CA ASN A 379 5.27 24.06 0.88
C ASN A 379 5.80 23.40 2.15
N ALA A 380 5.33 22.20 2.50
CA ALA A 380 5.87 21.42 3.61
C ALA A 380 7.33 21.02 3.35
N ALA A 381 7.66 20.60 2.12
CA ALA A 381 9.01 20.23 1.72
C ALA A 381 10.01 21.38 1.98
N ALA A 382 9.69 22.58 1.50
CA ALA A 382 10.52 23.76 1.74
C ALA A 382 10.54 24.21 3.20
N LYS A 383 9.35 24.29 3.86
CA LYS A 383 9.23 24.79 5.24
C LYS A 383 10.02 23.96 6.24
N PHE A 384 10.02 22.64 6.07
CA PHE A 384 10.65 21.72 7.01
C PHE A 384 11.98 21.16 6.52
N GLU A 385 12.46 21.62 5.35
CA GLU A 385 13.69 21.15 4.71
C GLU A 385 13.70 19.61 4.55
N ILE A 386 12.60 19.09 4.02
CA ILE A 386 12.40 17.64 3.85
C ILE A 386 13.52 17.08 2.97
N ASN A 387 14.15 16.01 3.43
CA ASN A 387 15.25 15.37 2.71
C ASN A 387 14.91 13.98 2.15
N GLU A 388 13.79 13.39 2.57
CA GLU A 388 13.29 12.14 2.02
C GLU A 388 11.79 12.14 1.79
N THR A 389 11.33 11.37 0.80
CA THR A 389 9.91 11.09 0.63
C THR A 389 9.69 9.73 -0.06
N ALA A 390 8.44 9.27 -0.03
CA ALA A 390 7.97 8.14 -0.82
C ALA A 390 6.74 8.58 -1.64
N VAL A 391 6.75 8.27 -2.94
CA VAL A 391 5.72 8.72 -3.88
C VAL A 391 5.42 7.66 -4.94
N ALA A 392 4.30 7.81 -5.65
CA ALA A 392 4.00 7.03 -6.85
C ALA A 392 4.48 7.77 -8.12
N PRO A 393 4.70 7.09 -9.26
CA PRO A 393 5.12 7.74 -10.51
C PRO A 393 4.28 8.96 -10.95
N PRO A 394 2.94 8.98 -10.80
CA PRO A 394 2.15 10.17 -11.15
C PRO A 394 2.52 11.44 -10.36
N VAL A 395 2.99 11.28 -9.12
CA VAL A 395 3.44 12.41 -8.29
C VAL A 395 4.77 12.95 -8.81
N LEU A 396 5.72 12.09 -9.20
CA LEU A 396 6.96 12.52 -9.87
C LEU A 396 6.68 13.27 -11.16
N GLN A 397 5.72 12.80 -11.95
CA GLN A 397 5.30 13.48 -13.17
C GLN A 397 4.69 14.86 -12.87
N GLY A 398 3.93 14.97 -11.77
CA GLY A 398 3.42 16.24 -11.27
C GLY A 398 4.53 17.23 -10.92
N PHE A 399 5.58 16.78 -10.22
CA PHE A 399 6.73 17.63 -9.90
C PHE A 399 7.47 18.10 -11.17
N LEU A 400 7.74 17.20 -12.10
CA LEU A 400 8.44 17.52 -13.35
C LEU A 400 7.67 18.53 -14.21
N LYS A 401 6.34 18.47 -14.21
CA LYS A 401 5.46 19.39 -14.93
C LYS A 401 5.23 20.72 -14.18
N SER A 402 5.69 20.84 -12.94
CA SER A 402 5.47 22.04 -12.14
C SER A 402 6.41 23.17 -12.57
N PRO A 403 6.04 24.45 -12.37
CA PRO A 403 6.92 25.58 -12.64
C PRO A 403 8.25 25.53 -11.87
N PRO A 404 9.34 26.14 -12.37
CA PRO A 404 10.65 26.11 -11.71
C PRO A 404 10.64 26.56 -10.24
N GLU A 405 9.85 27.58 -9.89
CA GLU A 405 9.69 28.06 -8.51
C GLU A 405 9.08 27.01 -7.57
N THR A 406 8.26 26.11 -8.12
CA THR A 406 7.68 24.98 -7.39
C THR A 406 8.70 23.85 -7.26
N GLN A 407 9.46 23.56 -8.32
CA GLN A 407 10.54 22.57 -8.27
C GLN A 407 11.66 22.98 -7.30
N ASN A 408 11.97 24.28 -7.21
CA ASN A 408 12.99 24.80 -6.29
C ASN A 408 12.70 24.50 -4.82
N LYS A 409 11.43 24.32 -4.44
CA LYS A 409 11.01 23.93 -3.08
C LYS A 409 11.34 22.48 -2.72
N LEU A 410 11.72 21.66 -3.70
CA LEU A 410 12.04 20.23 -3.54
C LEU A 410 13.55 19.97 -3.47
N LYS A 411 14.38 21.03 -3.52
CA LYS A 411 15.84 20.92 -3.65
C LYS A 411 16.58 20.40 -2.43
N THR A 412 15.90 20.25 -1.29
CA THR A 412 16.45 19.60 -0.09
C THR A 412 16.31 18.08 -0.12
N ILE A 413 15.46 17.53 -1.01
CA ILE A 413 15.18 16.10 -1.09
C ILE A 413 16.34 15.37 -1.74
N LYS A 414 16.96 14.47 -0.99
CA LYS A 414 18.11 13.64 -1.41
C LYS A 414 17.70 12.23 -1.81
N ARG A 415 16.52 11.77 -1.37
CA ARG A 415 16.07 10.41 -1.67
C ARG A 415 14.57 10.31 -1.84
N VAL A 416 14.17 9.68 -2.93
CA VAL A 416 12.75 9.47 -3.27
C VAL A 416 12.52 7.99 -3.50
N TRP A 417 11.72 7.37 -2.63
CA TRP A 417 11.26 6.00 -2.83
C TRP A 417 10.06 6.03 -3.78
N CYS A 418 10.16 5.36 -4.92
CA CYS A 418 9.10 5.35 -5.92
C CYS A 418 8.60 3.94 -6.18
N GLY A 419 7.29 3.73 -6.05
CA GLY A 419 6.68 2.42 -6.23
C GLY A 419 5.16 2.45 -6.39
N GLY A 420 4.55 1.26 -6.42
CA GLY A 420 3.10 1.08 -6.56
C GLY A 420 2.58 1.08 -8.00
N ALA A 421 3.37 1.55 -8.96
CA ALA A 421 3.12 1.47 -10.39
C ALA A 421 4.46 1.44 -11.16
N PRO A 422 4.47 1.00 -12.44
CA PRO A 422 5.68 1.03 -13.26
C PRO A 422 6.31 2.42 -13.34
N LEU A 423 7.60 2.52 -13.01
CA LEU A 423 8.41 3.72 -13.20
C LEU A 423 9.30 3.53 -14.43
N ASN A 424 9.05 4.32 -15.48
CA ASN A 424 9.90 4.28 -16.67
C ASN A 424 11.19 5.09 -16.47
N VAL A 425 12.25 4.68 -17.18
CA VAL A 425 13.59 5.27 -17.09
C VAL A 425 13.65 6.76 -17.45
N LYS A 426 12.79 7.20 -18.38
CA LYS A 426 12.71 8.60 -18.81
C LYS A 426 12.22 9.47 -17.66
N LEU A 427 11.10 9.11 -17.05
CA LEU A 427 10.54 9.82 -15.89
C LEU A 427 11.50 9.78 -14.69
N GLN A 428 12.10 8.62 -14.40
CA GLN A 428 13.14 8.52 -13.36
C GLN A 428 14.32 9.45 -13.63
N THR A 429 14.69 9.63 -14.89
CA THR A 429 15.83 10.47 -15.28
C THR A 429 15.48 11.95 -15.22
N GLU A 430 14.37 12.35 -15.81
CA GLU A 430 13.98 13.75 -15.89
C GLU A 430 13.55 14.30 -14.53
N ALA A 431 12.78 13.54 -13.73
CA ALA A 431 12.30 13.98 -12.42
C ALA A 431 13.42 14.20 -11.39
N ARG A 432 14.62 13.62 -11.57
CA ARG A 432 15.78 13.91 -10.72
C ARG A 432 16.14 15.40 -10.73
N SER A 433 15.92 16.08 -11.84
CA SER A 433 16.16 17.52 -11.96
C SER A 433 15.33 18.38 -11.00
N CYS A 434 14.23 17.85 -10.45
CA CYS A 434 13.39 18.55 -9.47
C CYS A 434 14.01 18.56 -8.06
N PHE A 435 14.94 17.66 -7.76
CA PHE A 435 15.44 17.41 -6.41
C PHE A 435 16.87 17.93 -6.20
N ASP A 436 17.48 17.60 -5.06
CA ASP A 436 18.90 17.85 -4.79
C ASP A 436 19.77 17.29 -5.95
N LYS A 437 20.92 17.92 -6.22
CA LYS A 437 21.82 17.52 -7.32
C LYS A 437 22.34 16.09 -7.18
N ASP A 438 22.44 15.58 -5.96
CA ASP A 438 22.89 14.23 -5.64
C ASP A 438 21.71 13.30 -5.33
N ALA A 439 20.47 13.72 -5.65
CA ALA A 439 19.27 12.97 -5.31
C ALA A 439 19.11 11.68 -6.11
N GLU A 440 18.71 10.62 -5.40
CA GLU A 440 18.37 9.33 -6.00
C GLU A 440 16.87 9.06 -5.94
N ILE A 441 16.31 8.66 -7.09
CA ILE A 441 14.96 8.10 -7.18
C ILE A 441 15.11 6.58 -7.16
N VAL A 442 14.87 5.99 -5.99
CA VAL A 442 14.92 4.56 -5.76
C VAL A 442 13.63 3.94 -6.24
N ASN A 443 13.68 3.28 -7.38
CA ASN A 443 12.58 2.45 -7.83
C ASN A 443 12.49 1.24 -6.91
N ILE A 444 11.29 0.94 -6.42
CA ILE A 444 11.03 -0.21 -5.56
C ILE A 444 9.88 -1.02 -6.14
N TRP A 445 9.91 -2.31 -5.87
CA TRP A 445 8.87 -3.24 -6.26
C TRP A 445 8.55 -4.19 -5.12
N GLY A 446 7.31 -4.63 -5.12
CA GLY A 446 6.70 -5.43 -4.09
C GLY A 446 5.20 -5.54 -4.31
N MET A 447 4.57 -6.36 -3.50
CA MET A 447 3.11 -6.50 -3.42
C MET A 447 2.73 -6.70 -1.95
N THR A 448 1.47 -6.43 -1.61
CA THR A 448 0.99 -6.56 -0.23
C THR A 448 1.26 -7.96 0.35
N GLU A 449 1.27 -8.99 -0.51
CA GLU A 449 1.53 -10.38 -0.17
C GLU A 449 3.00 -10.70 0.21
N ILE A 450 3.98 -9.87 -0.16
CA ILE A 450 5.43 -10.14 0.06
C ILE A 450 6.22 -8.93 0.56
N GLY A 451 5.57 -7.80 0.84
CA GLY A 451 6.25 -6.57 1.23
C GLY A 451 7.07 -5.95 0.09
N ILE A 452 8.05 -5.11 0.46
CA ILE A 452 9.00 -4.50 -0.48
C ILE A 452 10.17 -5.46 -0.63
N THR A 453 10.46 -5.93 -1.84
CA THR A 453 11.41 -7.02 -2.09
C THR A 453 12.65 -6.59 -2.84
N VAL A 454 12.62 -5.39 -3.42
CA VAL A 454 13.76 -4.78 -4.11
C VAL A 454 13.99 -3.35 -3.62
N GLY A 455 15.26 -2.96 -3.56
CA GLY A 455 15.68 -1.60 -3.22
C GLY A 455 17.19 -1.44 -3.34
N MET A 456 17.69 -0.26 -2.98
CA MET A 456 19.11 0.10 -3.08
C MET A 456 19.65 0.62 -1.75
N LYS A 457 20.96 0.45 -1.52
CA LYS A 457 21.69 1.09 -0.42
C LYS A 457 21.81 2.59 -0.66
N TYR A 458 22.29 3.35 0.32
CA TYR A 458 22.36 4.80 0.18
C TYR A 458 23.25 5.23 -1.00
N ASP A 459 24.46 4.68 -1.07
CA ASP A 459 25.48 5.03 -2.06
C ASP A 459 25.30 4.36 -3.43
N ASP A 460 24.29 3.49 -3.56
CA ASP A 460 23.97 2.82 -4.83
C ASP A 460 23.29 3.81 -5.79
N ILE A 461 23.73 3.78 -7.05
CA ILE A 461 23.18 4.59 -8.14
C ILE A 461 22.59 3.68 -9.20
N ASP A 462 21.37 3.97 -9.65
CA ASP A 462 20.76 3.28 -10.78
C ASP A 462 20.19 4.26 -11.81
N ARG A 463 20.52 3.98 -13.07
CA ARG A 463 20.12 4.74 -14.26
C ARG A 463 19.53 3.84 -15.35
N THR A 464 19.38 2.56 -15.06
CA THR A 464 19.05 1.55 -16.05
C THR A 464 17.55 1.38 -16.28
N GLY A 465 16.72 1.94 -15.39
CA GLY A 465 15.26 1.70 -15.40
C GLY A 465 14.84 0.37 -14.78
N ALA A 466 15.75 -0.35 -14.13
CA ALA A 466 15.39 -1.53 -13.34
C ALA A 466 14.42 -1.16 -12.20
N ALA A 467 13.73 -2.15 -11.66
CA ALA A 467 13.09 -2.02 -10.36
C ALA A 467 14.18 -1.83 -9.31
N SER A 468 14.92 -2.88 -8.96
CA SER A 468 16.14 -2.75 -8.16
C SER A 468 16.87 -4.07 -7.99
N LYS A 469 17.89 -4.10 -7.13
CA LYS A 469 18.45 -5.33 -6.57
C LYS A 469 17.49 -5.94 -5.53
N LEU A 470 17.52 -7.26 -5.38
CA LEU A 470 16.80 -7.95 -4.29
C LEU A 470 17.33 -7.50 -2.93
N LEU A 471 16.42 -7.28 -1.98
CA LEU A 471 16.77 -7.01 -0.58
C LEU A 471 17.24 -8.27 0.14
N ALA A 472 17.95 -8.09 1.27
CA ALA A 472 18.39 -9.18 2.14
C ALA A 472 17.27 -10.18 2.46
N ASN A 473 17.64 -11.43 2.68
CA ASN A 473 16.71 -12.54 2.96
C ASN A 473 15.64 -12.80 1.88
N THR A 474 15.76 -12.21 0.69
CA THR A 474 14.81 -12.40 -0.41
C THR A 474 15.44 -13.19 -1.55
N GLU A 475 14.68 -14.14 -2.08
CA GLU A 475 15.04 -14.97 -3.21
C GLU A 475 14.05 -14.76 -4.35
N ALA A 476 14.54 -14.84 -5.59
CA ALA A 476 13.72 -14.77 -6.78
C ALA A 476 14.11 -15.86 -7.79
N ARG A 477 13.12 -16.39 -8.50
CA ARG A 477 13.32 -17.19 -9.72
C ARG A 477 12.43 -16.65 -10.83
N ILE A 478 12.88 -16.80 -12.07
CA ILE A 478 12.06 -16.50 -13.25
C ILE A 478 11.56 -17.82 -13.80
N VAL A 479 10.26 -17.93 -14.04
CA VAL A 479 9.60 -19.19 -14.47
C VAL A 479 8.84 -18.97 -15.76
N ASP A 480 9.02 -19.84 -16.73
CA ASP A 480 8.29 -19.79 -18.00
C ASP A 480 6.82 -20.22 -17.87
N ASP A 481 6.10 -20.27 -18.99
CA ASP A 481 4.69 -20.69 -19.01
C ASP A 481 4.48 -22.19 -18.74
N SER A 482 5.52 -23.02 -18.90
CA SER A 482 5.49 -24.45 -18.60
C SER A 482 5.78 -24.77 -17.12
N GLY A 483 6.22 -23.77 -16.35
CA GLY A 483 6.62 -23.94 -14.96
C GLY A 483 8.10 -24.26 -14.78
N VAL A 484 8.91 -24.16 -15.84
CA VAL A 484 10.35 -24.42 -15.80
C VAL A 484 11.09 -23.13 -15.49
N ASN A 485 12.12 -23.23 -14.65
CA ASN A 485 12.94 -22.08 -14.31
C ASN A 485 13.79 -21.63 -15.52
N ILE A 486 13.72 -20.35 -15.82
CA ILE A 486 14.55 -19.70 -16.83
C ILE A 486 15.96 -19.48 -16.25
N THR A 487 16.98 -19.96 -16.98
CA THR A 487 18.38 -19.92 -16.54
C THR A 487 19.20 -18.83 -17.21
N HIS A 488 18.75 -18.29 -18.34
CA HIS A 488 19.51 -17.28 -19.09
C HIS A 488 19.16 -15.86 -18.64
N THR A 489 20.18 -15.02 -18.53
CA THR A 489 20.00 -13.60 -18.20
C THR A 489 19.25 -12.88 -19.33
N GLY A 490 18.30 -12.02 -18.99
CA GLY A 490 17.51 -11.28 -19.96
C GLY A 490 16.26 -12.00 -20.49
N GLU A 491 16.11 -13.30 -20.26
CA GLU A 491 14.90 -14.04 -20.65
C GLU A 491 13.73 -13.73 -19.71
N GLN A 492 12.54 -13.59 -20.28
CA GLN A 492 11.35 -13.11 -19.60
C GLN A 492 10.48 -14.27 -19.12
N GLY A 493 9.98 -14.16 -17.89
CA GLY A 493 9.02 -15.10 -17.32
C GLY A 493 8.33 -14.53 -16.09
N GLU A 494 7.48 -15.33 -15.46
CA GLU A 494 6.87 -14.96 -14.18
C GLU A 494 7.95 -14.91 -13.08
N VAL A 495 8.12 -13.76 -12.43
CA VAL A 495 8.96 -13.70 -11.23
C VAL A 495 8.22 -14.33 -10.07
N GLN A 496 8.84 -15.32 -9.44
CA GLN A 496 8.37 -15.90 -8.18
C GLN A 496 9.33 -15.52 -7.06
N ILE A 497 8.79 -15.15 -5.90
CA ILE A 497 9.57 -14.64 -4.78
C ILE A 497 9.43 -15.54 -3.56
N ARG A 498 10.53 -15.80 -2.86
CA ARG A 498 10.52 -16.38 -1.52
C ARG A 498 11.19 -15.40 -0.56
N THR A 499 10.46 -15.01 0.48
CA THR A 499 10.91 -13.98 1.43
C THR A 499 10.23 -14.18 2.78
N PRO A 500 10.89 -13.89 3.91
CA PRO A 500 10.26 -13.96 5.23
C PRO A 500 9.16 -12.91 5.44
N GLN A 501 9.06 -11.92 4.55
CA GLN A 501 7.97 -10.94 4.50
C GLN A 501 6.64 -11.51 3.99
N CYS A 502 6.63 -12.77 3.54
CA CYS A 502 5.46 -13.40 2.94
C CYS A 502 4.26 -13.36 3.90
N CYS A 503 3.10 -13.01 3.36
CA CYS A 503 1.85 -12.99 4.08
C CYS A 503 1.44 -14.40 4.55
N SER A 504 0.50 -14.46 5.49
CA SER A 504 -0.12 -15.72 5.92
C SER A 504 -1.12 -16.27 4.89
N GLY A 505 -1.37 -15.55 3.80
CA GLY A 505 -2.33 -15.89 2.73
C GLY A 505 -3.49 -14.91 2.59
N TYR A 506 -4.47 -15.28 1.77
CA TYR A 506 -5.73 -14.55 1.66
C TYR A 506 -6.70 -14.98 2.76
N TRP A 507 -7.19 -14.01 3.52
CA TRP A 507 -8.07 -14.25 4.66
C TRP A 507 -9.40 -14.87 4.21
N GLY A 508 -9.77 -16.00 4.82
CA GLY A 508 -10.98 -16.75 4.47
C GLY A 508 -10.97 -17.36 3.06
N ASN A 509 -9.83 -17.42 2.37
CA ASN A 509 -9.75 -17.91 0.99
C ASN A 509 -8.55 -18.86 0.78
N PRO A 510 -8.65 -20.13 1.24
CA PRO A 510 -7.57 -21.10 1.13
C PRO A 510 -7.23 -21.45 -0.33
N LYS A 511 -8.22 -21.46 -1.23
CA LYS A 511 -7.99 -21.71 -2.66
C LYS A 511 -7.07 -20.65 -3.27
N ALA A 512 -7.43 -19.37 -3.13
CA ALA A 512 -6.59 -18.29 -3.64
C ALA A 512 -5.21 -18.26 -2.95
N THR A 513 -5.13 -18.70 -1.69
CA THR A 513 -3.87 -18.82 -0.96
C THR A 513 -2.98 -19.89 -1.57
N SER A 514 -3.50 -21.08 -1.86
CA SER A 514 -2.73 -22.16 -2.51
C SER A 514 -2.33 -21.85 -3.97
N GLU A 515 -3.09 -20.98 -4.65
CA GLU A 515 -2.74 -20.48 -5.98
C GLU A 515 -1.61 -19.42 -5.92
N LEU A 516 -1.49 -18.72 -4.79
CA LEU A 516 -0.50 -17.66 -4.56
C LEU A 516 0.81 -18.23 -4.00
N ILE A 517 0.73 -18.99 -2.90
CA ILE A 517 1.89 -19.51 -2.15
C ILE A 517 2.01 -21.00 -2.45
N LEU A 518 3.08 -21.37 -3.15
CA LEU A 518 3.38 -22.74 -3.51
C LEU A 518 3.88 -23.56 -2.30
N PRO A 519 3.77 -24.91 -2.33
CA PRO A 519 4.19 -25.77 -1.21
C PRO A 519 5.66 -25.61 -0.79
N ASP A 520 6.51 -25.18 -1.71
CA ASP A 520 7.95 -24.92 -1.53
C ASP A 520 8.26 -23.48 -1.07
N GLY A 521 7.22 -22.69 -0.75
CA GLY A 521 7.30 -21.33 -0.22
C GLY A 521 7.47 -20.23 -1.27
N TRP A 522 7.46 -20.57 -2.56
CA TRP A 522 7.50 -19.57 -3.62
C TRP A 522 6.15 -18.89 -3.81
N VAL A 523 6.17 -17.56 -3.88
CA VAL A 523 4.98 -16.73 -4.14
C VAL A 523 4.91 -16.40 -5.62
N ARG A 524 3.79 -16.76 -6.24
CA ARG A 524 3.44 -16.42 -7.63
C ARG A 524 2.96 -14.99 -7.71
N THR A 525 3.81 -14.11 -8.23
CA THR A 525 3.53 -12.66 -8.25
C THR A 525 2.51 -12.30 -9.34
N GLY A 526 2.46 -13.11 -10.41
CA GLY A 526 1.74 -12.78 -11.63
C GLY A 526 2.35 -11.61 -12.41
N ASP A 527 3.58 -11.19 -12.10
CA ASP A 527 4.34 -10.16 -12.82
C ASP A 527 5.39 -10.84 -13.73
N VAL A 528 5.50 -10.36 -14.97
CA VAL A 528 6.53 -10.78 -15.93
C VAL A 528 7.76 -9.93 -15.74
N ALA A 529 8.91 -10.57 -15.60
CA ALA A 529 10.17 -9.91 -15.32
C ALA A 529 11.36 -10.69 -15.91
N TYR A 530 12.52 -10.06 -15.86
CA TYR A 530 13.80 -10.70 -16.12
C TYR A 530 14.88 -10.10 -15.22
N PHE A 531 16.00 -10.82 -15.07
CA PHE A 531 17.19 -10.29 -14.43
C PHE A 531 18.23 -9.87 -15.48
N LYS A 532 18.88 -8.75 -15.23
CA LYS A 532 20.07 -8.30 -15.95
C LYS A 532 20.98 -7.53 -15.00
N ASP A 533 22.29 -7.82 -15.03
CA ASP A 533 23.29 -7.17 -14.18
C ASP A 533 22.94 -7.17 -12.68
N GLY A 534 22.36 -8.28 -12.18
CA GLY A 534 21.95 -8.45 -10.78
C GLY A 534 20.70 -7.65 -10.38
N LYS A 535 20.03 -6.99 -11.33
CA LYS A 535 18.84 -6.17 -11.09
C LYS A 535 17.60 -6.81 -11.72
N LEU A 536 16.47 -6.64 -11.06
CA LEU A 536 15.16 -7.10 -11.51
C LEU A 536 14.52 -6.03 -12.40
N TYR A 537 14.08 -6.41 -13.60
CA TYR A 537 13.30 -5.56 -14.51
C TYR A 537 11.87 -6.08 -14.59
N ILE A 538 10.92 -5.27 -14.17
CA ILE A 538 9.49 -5.61 -14.22
C ILE A 538 8.93 -5.10 -15.55
N MET A 539 8.27 -5.98 -16.30
CA MET A 539 7.69 -5.66 -17.61
C MET A 539 6.23 -5.24 -17.47
N ASP A 540 5.35 -6.17 -17.12
CA ASP A 540 3.92 -5.94 -16.87
C ASP A 540 3.35 -7.16 -16.12
N ARG A 541 2.04 -7.18 -15.85
CA ARG A 541 1.36 -8.34 -15.29
C ARG A 541 1.14 -9.41 -16.35
N LYS A 542 1.36 -10.67 -16.00
CA LYS A 542 1.11 -11.86 -16.84
C LYS A 542 -0.28 -11.87 -17.49
N LYS A 543 -1.31 -11.43 -16.76
CA LYS A 543 -2.70 -11.34 -17.27
C LYS A 543 -3.02 -10.07 -18.07
N GLU A 544 -2.13 -9.10 -18.03
CA GLU A 544 -2.23 -7.85 -18.79
C GLU A 544 -1.40 -7.92 -20.08
N MET A 545 -0.43 -8.84 -20.17
CA MET A 545 0.29 -9.17 -21.40
C MET A 545 -0.68 -9.45 -22.55
N ILE A 546 -0.40 -8.82 -23.69
CA ILE A 546 -1.18 -8.93 -24.92
C ILE A 546 -0.51 -9.99 -25.79
N LYS A 547 -1.26 -11.01 -26.20
CA LYS A 547 -0.75 -12.13 -27.00
C LYS A 547 -0.93 -11.87 -28.50
N VAL A 548 0.04 -11.19 -29.11
CA VAL A 548 0.01 -10.82 -30.54
C VAL A 548 0.69 -11.88 -31.38
N ARG A 549 -0.10 -12.78 -32.00
CA ARG A 549 0.41 -13.83 -32.91
C ARG A 549 1.59 -14.62 -32.34
N GLY A 550 1.46 -15.04 -31.08
CA GLY A 550 2.49 -15.78 -30.34
C GLY A 550 3.52 -14.92 -29.61
N TRP A 551 3.59 -13.61 -29.87
CA TRP A 551 4.44 -12.67 -29.14
C TRP A 551 3.75 -12.15 -27.89
N GLN A 552 4.49 -12.03 -26.79
CA GLN A 552 4.01 -11.34 -25.60
C GLN A 552 4.36 -9.85 -25.69
N VAL A 553 3.34 -9.00 -25.71
CA VAL A 553 3.48 -7.54 -25.75
C VAL A 553 3.06 -6.98 -24.40
N ALA A 554 3.96 -6.26 -23.73
CA ALA A 554 3.70 -5.60 -22.45
C ALA A 554 2.98 -4.27 -22.70
N PRO A 555 1.71 -4.10 -22.26
CA PRO A 555 1.03 -2.81 -22.40
C PRO A 555 1.80 -1.65 -21.76
N ALA A 556 2.44 -1.87 -20.60
CA ALA A 556 3.24 -0.84 -19.92
C ALA A 556 4.40 -0.31 -20.77
N GLU A 557 4.99 -1.11 -21.66
CA GLU A 557 6.03 -0.66 -22.60
C GLU A 557 5.46 0.31 -23.64
N LEU A 558 4.29 -0.03 -24.21
CA LEU A 558 3.58 0.84 -25.15
C LEU A 558 3.12 2.13 -24.47
N GLU A 559 2.57 2.03 -23.26
CA GLU A 559 2.17 3.18 -22.42
C GLU A 559 3.36 4.10 -22.17
N ALA A 560 4.52 3.54 -21.78
CA ALA A 560 5.74 4.29 -21.52
C ALA A 560 6.26 5.02 -22.78
N ILE A 561 6.16 4.41 -23.96
CA ILE A 561 6.49 5.08 -25.23
C ILE A 561 5.50 6.19 -25.54
N LEU A 562 4.19 5.92 -25.47
CA LEU A 562 3.13 6.88 -25.80
C LEU A 562 3.25 8.17 -24.99
N ILE A 563 3.48 8.08 -23.67
CA ILE A 563 3.63 9.27 -22.81
C ILE A 563 4.91 10.08 -23.08
N THR A 564 5.82 9.60 -23.94
CA THR A 564 6.97 10.40 -24.39
C THR A 564 6.64 11.35 -25.53
N HIS A 565 5.48 11.22 -26.19
CA HIS A 565 5.06 12.10 -27.26
C HIS A 565 4.59 13.46 -26.72
N PRO A 566 5.04 14.60 -27.26
CA PRO A 566 4.69 15.93 -26.74
C PRO A 566 3.18 16.22 -26.68
N CYS A 567 2.42 15.70 -27.63
CA CYS A 567 0.96 15.87 -27.67
C CYS A 567 0.16 14.87 -26.82
N ILE A 568 0.81 13.95 -26.10
CA ILE A 568 0.12 12.93 -25.26
C ILE A 568 0.35 13.23 -23.78
N LYS A 569 -0.74 13.45 -23.05
CA LYS A 569 -0.73 13.75 -21.62
C LYS A 569 -0.63 12.50 -20.75
N ASP A 570 -1.38 11.45 -21.12
CA ASP A 570 -1.50 10.18 -20.41
C ASP A 570 -1.95 9.09 -21.39
N ALA A 571 -1.66 7.83 -21.10
CA ALA A 571 -2.05 6.71 -21.96
C ALA A 571 -2.29 5.42 -21.17
N ALA A 572 -3.16 4.57 -21.70
CA ALA A 572 -3.34 3.19 -21.26
C ALA A 572 -3.43 2.28 -22.48
N VAL A 573 -2.93 1.05 -22.38
CA VAL A 573 -2.98 0.06 -23.46
C VAL A 573 -3.62 -1.22 -22.94
N ILE A 574 -4.49 -1.79 -23.76
CA ILE A 574 -5.10 -3.10 -23.51
C ILE A 574 -5.01 -3.97 -24.76
N GLY A 575 -4.95 -5.28 -24.56
CA GLY A 575 -5.20 -6.24 -25.63
C GLY A 575 -6.70 -6.30 -25.92
N ILE A 576 -7.05 -6.23 -27.20
CA ILE A 576 -8.37 -6.56 -27.70
C ILE A 576 -8.27 -7.77 -28.63
N LYS A 577 -9.28 -8.63 -28.61
CA LYS A 577 -9.38 -9.77 -29.52
C LYS A 577 -9.91 -9.29 -30.86
N VAL A 578 -9.25 -9.70 -31.95
CA VAL A 578 -9.62 -9.45 -33.34
C VAL A 578 -9.51 -10.74 -34.14
N GLY A 579 -10.30 -10.85 -35.20
CA GLY A 579 -10.40 -12.08 -36.02
C GLY A 579 -11.71 -12.84 -35.80
N ALA A 580 -11.96 -13.86 -36.64
CA ALA A 580 -13.09 -14.78 -36.49
C ALA A 580 -12.77 -15.85 -35.42
N GLU A 581 -13.77 -16.62 -34.95
CA GLU A 581 -13.61 -17.60 -33.86
C GLU A 581 -12.43 -18.56 -34.03
N ASP A 582 -12.10 -18.95 -35.27
CA ASP A 582 -11.01 -19.89 -35.57
C ASP A 582 -9.63 -19.24 -35.78
N ASP A 583 -9.54 -17.90 -35.82
CA ASP A 583 -8.29 -17.12 -36.01
C ASP A 583 -8.24 -15.88 -35.08
N GLU A 584 -8.86 -16.03 -33.91
CA GLU A 584 -8.91 -14.97 -32.90
C GLU A 584 -7.51 -14.75 -32.30
N HIS A 585 -7.00 -13.53 -32.46
CA HIS A 585 -5.72 -13.13 -31.88
C HIS A 585 -5.86 -11.79 -31.16
N GLU A 586 -4.97 -11.52 -30.21
CA GLU A 586 -4.98 -10.21 -29.55
C GLU A 586 -4.13 -9.21 -30.32
N VAL A 587 -4.60 -7.96 -30.36
CA VAL A 587 -3.85 -6.81 -30.84
C VAL A 587 -3.87 -5.69 -29.80
N PRO A 588 -2.79 -4.89 -29.70
CA PRO A 588 -2.77 -3.73 -28.81
C PRO A 588 -3.72 -2.62 -29.27
N ARG A 589 -4.49 -2.08 -28.33
CA ARG A 589 -5.28 -0.84 -28.51
C ARG A 589 -4.85 0.18 -27.46
N ALA A 590 -4.62 1.42 -27.90
CA ALA A 590 -4.29 2.53 -27.01
C ALA A 590 -5.51 3.39 -26.68
N TYR A 591 -5.56 3.86 -25.43
CA TYR A 591 -6.45 4.90 -24.94
C TYR A 591 -5.58 6.09 -24.57
N VAL A 592 -5.78 7.23 -25.22
CA VAL A 592 -4.87 8.37 -25.20
C VAL A 592 -5.59 9.59 -24.65
N VAL A 593 -5.00 10.23 -23.65
CA VAL A 593 -5.40 11.57 -23.23
C VAL A 593 -4.50 12.56 -23.96
N PRO A 594 -5.01 13.34 -24.93
CA PRO A 594 -4.18 14.32 -25.61
C PRO A 594 -3.90 15.53 -24.69
N VAL A 595 -2.81 16.25 -24.95
CA VAL A 595 -2.52 17.52 -24.26
C VAL A 595 -3.55 18.58 -24.64
N GLU A 596 -3.87 18.67 -25.93
CA GLU A 596 -4.91 19.53 -26.50
C GLU A 596 -5.87 18.68 -27.34
N ALA A 597 -7.17 18.90 -27.20
CA ALA A 597 -8.17 18.16 -27.96
C ALA A 597 -7.95 18.37 -29.47
N GLY A 598 -7.76 17.27 -30.21
CA GLY A 598 -7.45 17.30 -31.64
C GLY A 598 -5.98 17.60 -31.99
N GLY A 599 -5.10 17.79 -31.02
CA GLY A 599 -3.67 18.07 -31.24
C GLY A 599 -2.82 16.88 -31.69
N ILE A 600 -3.43 15.71 -31.88
CA ILE A 600 -2.80 14.51 -32.45
C ILE A 600 -3.87 13.57 -33.02
N THR A 601 -3.57 12.93 -34.14
CA THR A 601 -4.42 11.98 -34.84
C THR A 601 -4.07 10.53 -34.51
N GLU A 602 -5.01 9.59 -34.74
CA GLU A 602 -4.75 8.16 -34.58
C GLU A 602 -3.56 7.67 -35.43
N THR A 603 -3.45 8.14 -36.66
CA THR A 603 -2.36 7.79 -37.58
C THR A 603 -1.01 8.23 -37.02
N GLU A 604 -0.90 9.48 -36.54
CA GLU A 604 0.34 9.99 -35.94
C GLU A 604 0.74 9.19 -34.68
N VAL A 605 -0.23 8.80 -33.85
CA VAL A 605 0.05 7.94 -32.67
C VAL A 605 0.58 6.57 -33.11
N LYS A 606 -0.04 5.95 -34.12
CA LYS A 606 0.39 4.64 -34.65
C LYS A 606 1.79 4.71 -35.26
N GLU A 607 2.04 5.73 -36.09
CA GLU A 607 3.34 5.99 -36.71
C GLU A 607 4.42 6.27 -35.66
N PHE A 608 4.09 7.03 -34.62
CA PHE A 608 5.01 7.30 -33.53
C PHE A 608 5.43 6.02 -32.80
N VAL A 609 4.49 5.15 -32.46
CA VAL A 609 4.80 3.84 -31.84
C VAL A 609 5.67 2.99 -32.76
N LEU A 610 5.32 2.89 -34.05
CA LEU A 610 6.09 2.13 -35.04
C LEU A 610 7.48 2.70 -35.33
N SER A 611 7.69 3.99 -35.10
CA SER A 611 9.02 4.62 -35.20
C SER A 611 9.97 4.21 -34.06
N LYS A 612 9.43 3.66 -32.96
CA LYS A 612 10.18 3.33 -31.73
C LYS A 612 10.20 1.84 -31.40
N LEU A 613 9.14 1.12 -31.77
CA LEU A 613 8.91 -0.27 -31.38
C LEU A 613 8.75 -1.18 -32.61
N SER A 614 8.99 -2.47 -32.40
CA SER A 614 8.85 -3.52 -33.42
C SER A 614 7.42 -3.65 -33.94
N LYS A 615 7.26 -4.04 -35.22
CA LYS A 615 5.95 -4.12 -35.91
C LYS A 615 4.88 -4.93 -35.17
N TYR A 616 5.22 -6.02 -34.48
CA TYR A 616 4.24 -6.82 -33.73
C TYR A 616 3.67 -6.11 -32.48
N LYS A 617 4.21 -4.94 -32.12
CA LYS A 617 3.69 -4.06 -31.06
C LYS A 617 2.84 -2.91 -31.63
N ALA A 618 2.53 -2.94 -32.93
CA ALA A 618 1.67 -1.95 -33.56
C ALA A 618 0.32 -1.85 -32.83
N LEU A 619 -0.26 -0.65 -32.80
CA LEU A 619 -1.59 -0.42 -32.23
C LEU A 619 -2.69 -0.84 -33.23
N ASP A 620 -2.65 -2.08 -33.68
CA ASP A 620 -3.58 -2.62 -34.68
C ASP A 620 -5.02 -2.66 -34.16
N GLY A 621 -5.21 -2.66 -32.84
CA GLY A 621 -6.52 -2.51 -32.20
C GLY A 621 -7.07 -1.08 -32.19
N GLY A 622 -6.29 -0.12 -32.73
CA GLY A 622 -6.65 1.28 -32.87
C GLY A 622 -6.18 2.19 -31.73
N VAL A 623 -6.49 3.47 -31.88
CA VAL A 623 -6.25 4.50 -30.86
C VAL A 623 -7.58 5.16 -30.53
N TYR A 624 -7.88 5.31 -29.24
CA TYR A 624 -9.10 5.95 -28.77
C TYR A 624 -8.77 7.12 -27.84
N PHE A 625 -9.29 8.30 -28.14
CA PHE A 625 -9.05 9.48 -27.31
C PHE A 625 -10.04 9.56 -26.15
N VAL A 626 -9.53 9.80 -24.94
CA VAL A 626 -10.30 9.89 -23.69
C VAL A 626 -9.89 11.12 -22.89
N GLU A 627 -10.78 11.59 -22.00
CA GLU A 627 -10.49 12.75 -21.14
C GLU A 627 -9.53 12.41 -19.99
N ALA A 628 -9.61 11.19 -19.45
CA ALA A 628 -8.77 10.72 -18.36
C ALA A 628 -8.59 9.20 -18.40
N ILE A 629 -7.44 8.73 -17.90
CA ILE A 629 -7.18 7.31 -17.66
C ILE A 629 -7.66 6.93 -16.26
N PRO A 630 -8.54 5.93 -16.08
CA PRO A 630 -8.96 5.49 -14.75
C PRO A 630 -7.76 4.90 -13.99
N LYS A 631 -7.48 5.38 -12.79
CA LYS A 631 -6.36 4.93 -11.94
C LYS A 631 -6.83 4.73 -10.49
N SER A 632 -6.25 3.76 -9.79
CA SER A 632 -6.41 3.60 -8.34
C SER A 632 -5.73 4.75 -7.57
N PRO A 633 -6.02 4.94 -6.27
CA PRO A 633 -5.31 5.93 -5.45
C PRO A 633 -3.79 5.70 -5.35
N ALA A 634 -3.31 4.47 -5.57
CA ALA A 634 -1.89 4.15 -5.68
C ALA A 634 -1.27 4.51 -7.06
N GLY A 635 -2.04 5.13 -7.96
CA GLY A 635 -1.61 5.54 -9.30
C GLY A 635 -1.69 4.44 -10.38
N LYS A 636 -2.16 3.24 -10.03
CA LYS A 636 -2.20 2.08 -10.93
C LYS A 636 -3.39 2.10 -11.90
N ILE A 637 -3.16 1.82 -13.19
CA ILE A 637 -4.18 1.87 -14.26
C ILE A 637 -5.29 0.82 -14.05
N LEU A 638 -6.51 1.34 -14.16
CA LEU A 638 -7.85 0.74 -14.20
C LEU A 638 -8.15 -0.19 -15.39
N LYS A 639 -7.22 -0.99 -15.93
CA LYS A 639 -7.40 -1.67 -17.25
C LYS A 639 -8.71 -2.48 -17.40
N LYS A 640 -9.25 -3.02 -16.31
CA LYS A 640 -10.56 -3.70 -16.31
C LYS A 640 -11.71 -2.75 -16.63
N ILE A 641 -11.71 -1.54 -16.09
CA ILE A 641 -12.72 -0.51 -16.38
C ILE A 641 -12.64 -0.17 -17.86
N ILE A 642 -11.42 0.03 -18.39
CA ILE A 642 -11.19 0.31 -19.81
C ILE A 642 -11.71 -0.83 -20.71
N ARG A 643 -11.42 -2.10 -20.36
CA ARG A 643 -11.94 -3.28 -21.07
C ARG A 643 -13.46 -3.42 -20.96
N ALA A 644 -14.05 -3.16 -19.80
CA ALA A 644 -15.49 -3.23 -19.61
C ALA A 644 -16.21 -2.14 -20.41
N GLU A 645 -15.67 -0.92 -20.42
CA GLU A 645 -16.16 0.17 -21.25
C GLU A 645 -16.09 -0.19 -22.73
N TRP A 646 -14.98 -0.78 -23.20
CA TRP A 646 -14.86 -1.30 -24.56
C TRP A 646 -15.97 -2.31 -24.89
N LEU A 647 -16.09 -3.35 -24.08
CA LEU A 647 -17.09 -4.41 -24.28
C LEU A 647 -18.53 -3.88 -24.23
N SER A 648 -18.79 -2.86 -23.41
CA SER A 648 -20.12 -2.24 -23.28
C SER A 648 -20.49 -1.32 -24.44
N LYS A 649 -19.50 -0.73 -25.13
CA LYS A 649 -19.72 0.29 -26.17
C LYS A 649 -19.64 -0.28 -27.59
N GLY A 650 -19.30 -1.57 -27.75
CA GLY A 650 -19.13 -2.21 -29.05
C GLY A 650 -18.03 -1.56 -29.90
N GLU A 651 -17.81 -2.07 -31.11
CA GLU A 651 -16.91 -1.44 -32.07
C GLU A 651 -17.46 -0.06 -32.50
N GLN A 652 -17.06 0.98 -31.75
CA GLN A 652 -17.12 2.43 -32.02
C GLN A 652 -18.33 3.26 -31.51
N LYS A 653 -18.00 4.21 -30.59
CA LYS A 653 -18.65 5.52 -30.20
C LYS A 653 -19.86 5.50 -29.24
N PRO A 654 -20.18 6.63 -28.58
CA PRO A 654 -19.42 7.53 -27.67
C PRO A 654 -19.97 7.45 -26.22
N MET A 655 -19.38 8.16 -25.24
CA MET A 655 -20.16 8.65 -24.09
C MET A 655 -19.99 10.16 -24.02
N ALA A 656 -21.13 10.84 -23.87
CA ALA A 656 -21.27 12.27 -23.66
C ALA A 656 -20.78 12.71 -22.28
#